data_AF-A0A8B9JMG0-F1
#
_entry.id   AF-A0A8B9JMG0-F1
#
_cell.length_a   1.000
_cell.length_b   1.000
_cell.length_c   1.000
_cell.angle_alpha   90.00
_cell.angle_beta   90.00
_cell.angle_gamma   90.00
#
_symmetry.space_group_name_H-M   'P 1'
#
loop_
_entity.id
_entity.type
_entity.pdbx_description
1 polymer ?
#
loop_
_entity_poly.entity_id
_entity_poly.type
_entity_poly.pdbx_seq_one_letter_code
_entity_poly.pdbx_strand_id
1 'polypeptide(L)'
;MTSVAAEKKGSWIVIYIGTRNGQLMKIVLDKDMRSSCVTVLYKSDDDRMVFSRMQFDQVDHKHIYIALRNQIKRIAVTCSDLYKTLRDCRASQDPLCGWCVSTSMCSTSDECSNSSWISIPEDSFQKNLTTFHTGVNSTMPEISSLQPSLVSFQGRNNAVIKGKNLRLVKRIHFQGFMECAVTETKVLDGSSDTLLKFNIPKGNKGNAKVCVVTADGQCHSSATITYGSAATCTRLQPTVSWASGRRKIQVIGENLAYVETVHVASDAKTLISNKTFWFQTSSLSKYKENVPFSVSLRVGNLNVSCADKLIYHPDPEFTTFSYSNVEKDLLVTIQKTEDKLNISTEDINVQGWFKGNPHVCHIQEIKSTAVICKIFGGNKDVTSVDLLKVEVGEFKAELVKNTPVYIYILVALIILILIGSLVGVLIHRKSQRKMSERMNERLEVLECEIRSEIRQGFVDLQTENSDLIQNVGAIPFLDYKHFALKIFFPEGGPLANMMIKDISQVAVKIEVDEKCQVFSALIRDQTFLTCFVHALEEQKYFSIKDKCVVASLLTVALHGDLPYLTQLMEDLLQSLMDQPSNAQPKLLLRRTESIVEKLLTNWMSICLYGFLRESVGQPLFLLVSALTQQISKGPVDAVTEKALYTLNEDWLLWQAQDFNFSPLKLNVLFAVGTEGEVSESLEVNALTCDTIEQVKEKILQTFQRKFGFPYTQQQREIDIEYEKGGRYTPLEEVDGSSEVQGEVTMLNTLKHYQVPDGASIKVMTKKLHAPLSPQTSVKDDQNFSTKYFHLIDPDIDKDESNHPERKKLKLKEIYLTKLLSTKVAVHSFVENLFRSIWGMPNNKAPSAVKYFFDFLDAQAEKKKVTDPDVVHIWKTNSLPLRFWINILKNPNFVFSDLEKTPHLDACLSVIAQAFMDSFSLTDQQLGKHAPTNKLLYAKDIPQYKQEVKMYYKLVKDQPSVSSQEFKTFLQDESKKHESEFNESAALRELYKYMDRYFSEITEKLNQRDASSKLKEEMNRVKELFDDMKKSSWT
;
A
#
# COMPACT_ATOMS: atom_id res chain seq x y z
N MET A 1 14.27 10.35 22.42
CA MET A 1 15.18 10.44 21.26
C MET A 1 14.67 9.48 20.20
N THR A 2 14.47 9.92 18.96
CA THR A 2 13.87 9.11 17.88
C THR A 2 14.79 8.92 16.68
N SER A 3 15.71 9.84 16.47
CA SER A 3 16.75 9.74 15.44
C SER A 3 17.99 10.52 15.89
N VAL A 4 19.17 10.12 15.40
CA VAL A 4 20.44 10.78 15.67
C VAL A 4 21.26 10.84 14.39
N ALA A 5 21.88 11.99 14.12
CA ALA A 5 22.93 12.16 13.12
C ALA A 5 24.10 12.89 13.76
N ALA A 6 25.33 12.69 13.29
CA ALA A 6 26.49 13.38 13.82
C ALA A 6 27.48 13.74 12.71
N GLU A 7 28.15 14.87 12.87
CA GLU A 7 29.21 15.34 11.97
C GLU A 7 30.43 15.74 12.80
N LYS A 8 31.63 15.38 12.34
CA LYS A 8 32.89 15.74 12.99
C LYS A 8 33.51 16.93 12.25
N LYS A 9 33.77 18.04 12.95
CA LYS A 9 34.44 19.22 12.40
C LYS A 9 35.72 19.51 13.17
N GLY A 10 36.84 19.05 12.60
CA GLY A 10 38.14 19.10 13.28
C GLY A 10 38.15 18.26 14.55
N SER A 11 38.32 18.92 15.69
CA SER A 11 38.37 18.31 17.03
C SER A 11 37.04 18.37 17.80
N TRP A 12 36.00 18.92 17.17
CA TRP A 12 34.65 19.06 17.72
C TRP A 12 33.69 18.04 17.08
N ILE A 13 32.70 17.57 17.85
CA ILE A 13 31.64 16.68 17.37
C ILE A 13 30.31 17.41 17.46
N VAL A 14 29.57 17.47 16.36
CA VAL A 14 28.23 18.08 16.31
C VAL A 14 27.20 16.97 16.17
N ILE A 15 26.27 16.88 17.12
CA ILE A 15 25.23 15.84 17.19
C ILE A 15 23.87 16.49 16.95
N TYR A 16 23.10 15.90 16.05
CA TYR A 16 21.73 16.28 15.72
C TYR A 16 20.77 15.21 16.21
N ILE A 17 19.75 15.61 16.95
CA ILE A 17 18.85 14.71 17.67
C ILE A 17 17.41 15.03 17.29
N GLY A 18 16.74 14.07 16.67
CA GLY A 18 15.30 14.10 16.46
C GLY A 18 14.57 13.56 17.70
N THR A 19 13.43 14.17 18.02
CA THR A 19 12.64 13.81 19.20
C THR A 19 11.22 13.37 18.86
N ARG A 20 10.60 12.64 19.80
CA ARG A 20 9.23 12.13 19.67
C ARG A 20 8.18 13.25 19.71
N ASN A 21 8.53 14.40 20.30
CA ASN A 21 7.72 15.62 20.31
C ASN A 21 8.05 16.56 19.13
N GLY A 22 8.68 16.07 18.06
CA GLY A 22 8.82 16.83 16.81
C GLY A 22 9.87 17.93 16.81
N GLN A 23 10.93 17.80 17.59
CA GLN A 23 12.04 18.74 17.62
C GLN A 23 13.29 18.14 16.96
N LEU A 24 14.05 19.00 16.28
CA LEU A 24 15.42 18.73 15.86
C LEU A 24 16.37 19.59 16.71
N MET A 25 17.21 18.95 17.50
CA MET A 25 18.18 19.60 18.40
C MET A 25 19.60 19.43 17.85
N LYS A 26 20.47 20.41 18.05
CA LYS A 26 21.90 20.43 17.73
C LYS A 26 22.70 20.57 19.03
N ILE A 27 23.68 19.70 19.23
CA ILE A 27 24.58 19.70 20.39
C ILE A 27 26.01 19.69 19.86
N VAL A 28 26.88 20.57 20.39
CA VAL A 28 28.30 20.57 20.04
C VAL A 28 29.08 20.04 21.24
N LEU A 29 30.01 19.11 20.99
CA LEU A 29 30.93 18.55 21.98
C LEU A 29 32.35 19.07 21.70
N ASP A 30 33.02 19.54 22.74
CA ASP A 30 34.43 19.93 22.69
C ASP A 30 35.39 18.72 22.74
N LYS A 31 36.71 19.00 22.72
CA LYS A 31 37.78 17.98 22.75
C LYS A 31 37.69 17.05 23.96
N ASP A 32 37.15 17.53 25.08
CA ASP A 32 36.99 16.79 26.34
C ASP A 32 35.58 16.16 26.47
N MET A 33 34.83 16.10 25.36
CA MET A 33 33.44 15.61 25.30
C MET A 33 32.46 16.41 26.18
N ARG A 34 32.79 17.67 26.51
CA ARG A 34 31.88 18.56 27.23
C ARG A 34 30.94 19.20 26.23
N SER A 35 29.65 19.11 26.50
CA SER A 35 28.62 19.69 25.64
C SER A 35 28.51 21.21 25.83
N SER A 36 28.44 21.94 24.71
CA SER A 36 27.93 23.31 24.69
C SER A 36 26.41 23.35 24.82
N CYS A 37 25.84 24.56 24.81
CA CYS A 37 24.40 24.75 24.95
C CYS A 37 23.64 24.16 23.75
N VAL A 38 22.58 23.39 24.03
CA VAL A 38 21.78 22.72 22.99
C VAL A 38 20.97 23.73 22.20
N THR A 39 21.00 23.67 20.88
CA THR A 39 20.26 24.58 19.99
C THR A 39 19.11 23.83 19.32
N VAL A 40 17.88 24.36 19.37
CA VAL A 40 16.74 23.79 18.64
C VAL A 40 16.71 24.36 17.23
N LEU A 41 17.00 23.54 16.22
CA LEU A 41 17.03 23.96 14.81
C LEU A 41 15.64 23.94 14.17
N TYR A 42 14.75 23.07 14.66
CA TYR A 42 13.39 22.96 14.15
C TYR A 42 12.43 22.44 15.23
N LYS A 43 11.18 22.91 15.18
CA LYS A 43 10.08 22.48 16.04
C LYS A 43 8.81 22.35 15.18
N SER A 44 8.15 21.20 15.21
CA SER A 44 6.87 20.97 14.54
C SER A 44 5.74 21.70 15.26
N ASP A 45 4.81 22.31 14.51
CA ASP A 45 3.68 23.06 15.06
C ASP A 45 2.62 22.18 15.75
N ASP A 46 2.69 20.87 15.54
CA ASP A 46 1.70 19.86 15.95
C ASP A 46 2.30 18.73 16.83
N ASP A 47 3.48 18.95 17.41
CA ASP A 47 4.20 17.99 18.28
C ASP A 47 4.43 16.61 17.62
N ARG A 48 4.40 16.49 16.28
CA ARG A 48 4.58 15.20 15.55
C ARG A 48 6.03 14.73 15.52
N MET A 49 6.25 13.47 15.88
CA MET A 49 7.55 12.79 15.93
C MET A 49 8.43 12.98 14.67
N VAL A 50 9.71 13.26 14.89
CA VAL A 50 10.75 13.12 13.86
C VAL A 50 11.04 11.63 13.68
N PHE A 51 10.84 11.09 12.48
CA PHE A 51 11.07 9.67 12.17
C PHE A 51 12.55 9.31 12.26
N SER A 52 12.83 8.00 12.38
CA SER A 52 14.16 7.48 12.66
C SER A 52 15.24 7.83 11.64
N ARG A 53 14.86 8.21 10.41
CA ARG A 53 15.78 8.59 9.33
C ARG A 53 15.95 10.11 9.24
N MET A 54 17.18 10.57 9.47
CA MET A 54 17.66 11.93 9.16
C MET A 54 18.90 11.81 8.26
N GLN A 55 19.05 12.68 7.28
CA GLN A 55 20.17 12.62 6.33
C GLN A 55 20.66 14.01 5.97
N PHE A 56 21.97 14.22 6.00
CA PHE A 56 22.58 15.47 5.53
C PHE A 56 22.47 15.59 4.01
N ASP A 57 22.40 16.82 3.51
CA ASP A 57 22.46 17.11 2.08
C ASP A 57 23.81 16.66 1.51
N GLN A 58 23.78 15.73 0.55
CA GLN A 58 25.01 15.07 0.08
C GLN A 58 25.93 15.98 -0.75
N VAL A 59 25.48 17.18 -1.11
CA VAL A 59 26.29 18.12 -1.91
C VAL A 59 27.17 18.99 -1.03
N ASP A 60 26.64 19.55 0.07
CA ASP A 60 27.35 20.55 0.86
C ASP A 60 27.31 20.34 2.39
N HIS A 61 26.55 19.34 2.88
CA HIS A 61 26.25 19.09 4.30
C HIS A 61 25.74 20.33 5.08
N LYS A 62 25.33 21.42 4.40
CA LYS A 62 24.82 22.65 5.05
C LYS A 62 23.38 22.51 5.51
N HIS A 63 22.69 21.46 5.06
CA HIS A 63 21.31 21.17 5.43
C HIS A 63 21.15 19.71 5.88
N ILE A 64 20.15 19.47 6.72
CA ILE A 64 19.70 18.14 7.11
C ILE A 64 18.23 17.96 6.75
N TYR A 65 17.92 16.84 6.11
CA TYR A 65 16.56 16.41 5.79
C TYR A 65 16.01 15.59 6.95
N ILE A 66 14.85 16.01 7.45
CA ILE A 66 14.10 15.29 8.47
C ILE A 66 12.76 14.83 7.91
N ALA A 67 12.38 13.59 8.22
CA ALA A 67 11.08 13.03 7.86
C ALA A 67 10.08 13.22 9.01
N LEU A 68 8.91 13.76 8.68
CA LEU A 68 7.72 13.88 9.52
C LEU A 68 6.60 13.06 8.87
N ARG A 69 5.49 12.80 9.60
CA ARG A 69 4.46 11.82 9.20
C ARG A 69 3.95 11.96 7.75
N ASN A 70 3.77 13.21 7.29
CA ASN A 70 3.20 13.51 5.97
C ASN A 70 4.09 14.45 5.13
N GLN A 71 5.32 14.76 5.57
CA GLN A 71 6.18 15.73 4.88
C GLN A 71 7.66 15.49 5.19
N ILE A 72 8.54 15.89 4.26
CA ILE A 72 9.98 15.98 4.49
C ILE A 72 10.35 17.46 4.58
N LYS A 73 11.15 17.84 5.58
CA LYS A 73 11.63 19.22 5.77
C LYS A 73 13.15 19.27 5.63
N ARG A 74 13.62 20.25 4.86
CA ARG A 74 15.05 20.58 4.72
C ARG A 74 15.37 21.71 5.70
N ILE A 75 16.26 21.47 6.65
CA ILE A 75 16.61 22.41 7.72
C ILE A 75 18.09 22.78 7.60
N ALA A 76 18.40 24.08 7.64
CA ALA A 76 19.78 24.55 7.64
C ALA A 76 20.46 24.19 8.97
N VAL A 77 21.70 23.68 8.90
CA VAL A 77 22.50 23.33 10.08
C VAL A 77 23.62 24.34 10.38
N THR A 78 23.76 25.36 9.54
CA THR A 78 24.72 26.47 9.61
C THR A 78 24.08 27.74 10.23
N CYS A 79 24.91 28.72 10.64
CA CYS A 79 24.46 29.88 11.44
C CYS A 79 23.85 31.05 10.65
N SER A 80 23.37 30.85 9.42
CA SER A 80 22.81 31.93 8.61
C SER A 80 21.68 32.65 9.37
N ASP A 81 21.88 33.94 9.61
CA ASP A 81 20.96 34.93 10.20
C ASP A 81 20.70 34.92 11.74
N LEU A 82 21.36 34.06 12.51
CA LEU A 82 21.10 33.93 13.97
C LEU A 82 21.85 34.93 14.87
N TYR A 83 23.07 35.32 14.51
CA TYR A 83 23.94 36.15 15.37
C TYR A 83 24.41 37.42 14.65
N LYS A 84 24.06 38.59 15.21
CA LYS A 84 24.30 39.90 14.60
C LYS A 84 25.56 40.61 15.07
N THR A 85 26.26 40.08 16.09
CA THR A 85 27.48 40.70 16.62
C THR A 85 28.61 39.67 16.71
N LEU A 86 29.86 40.15 16.60
CA LEU A 86 31.07 39.33 16.78
C LEU A 86 31.07 38.59 18.13
N ARG A 87 30.58 39.24 19.19
CA ARG A 87 30.51 38.66 20.53
C ARG A 87 29.50 37.49 20.56
N ASP A 88 28.32 37.67 19.98
CA ASP A 88 27.28 36.62 19.97
C ASP A 88 27.67 35.44 19.07
N CYS A 89 28.26 35.72 17.90
CA CYS A 89 28.75 34.71 16.97
C CYS A 89 29.83 33.82 17.62
N ARG A 90 30.78 34.42 18.36
CA ARG A 90 31.80 33.65 19.10
C ARG A 90 31.24 32.95 20.35
N ALA A 91 30.24 33.52 20.99
CA ALA A 91 29.59 32.92 22.15
C ALA A 91 28.75 31.67 21.80
N SER A 92 28.37 31.49 20.53
CA SER A 92 27.63 30.31 20.05
C SER A 92 28.38 28.98 20.25
N GLN A 93 29.72 29.02 20.33
CA GLN A 93 30.58 27.84 20.41
C GLN A 93 30.25 26.76 19.36
N ASP A 94 29.86 27.19 18.16
CA ASP A 94 29.51 26.32 17.03
C ASP A 94 30.66 26.23 16.00
N PRO A 95 31.29 25.05 15.81
CA PRO A 95 32.48 24.91 14.94
C PRO A 95 32.14 25.08 13.45
N LEU A 96 30.86 25.11 13.09
CA LEU A 96 30.40 25.39 11.74
C LEU A 96 30.24 26.90 11.47
N CYS A 97 30.49 27.76 12.46
CA CYS A 97 30.19 29.18 12.42
C CYS A 97 31.35 30.05 12.91
N GLY A 98 31.59 31.16 12.22
CA GLY A 98 32.63 32.11 12.58
C GLY A 98 32.32 33.50 12.04
N TRP A 99 32.95 34.51 12.63
CA TRP A 99 32.72 35.89 12.25
C TRP A 99 33.55 36.24 11.03
N CYS A 100 32.89 36.59 9.94
CA CYS A 100 33.56 37.07 8.76
C CYS A 100 33.75 38.59 8.87
N VAL A 101 35.02 39.03 8.89
CA VAL A 101 35.36 40.45 9.10
C VAL A 101 34.89 41.33 7.94
N SER A 102 34.94 40.82 6.70
CA SER A 102 34.54 41.58 5.51
C SER A 102 33.04 41.86 5.42
N THR A 103 32.21 40.89 5.79
CA THR A 103 30.74 41.00 5.73
C THR A 103 30.13 41.47 7.05
N SER A 104 30.91 41.54 8.14
CA SER A 104 30.43 41.86 9.49
C SER A 104 29.23 40.99 9.90
N MET A 105 29.26 39.72 9.52
CA MET A 105 28.21 38.75 9.79
C MET A 105 28.81 37.40 10.21
N CYS A 106 28.03 36.63 10.95
CA CYS A 106 28.38 35.25 11.30
C CYS A 106 28.09 34.35 10.08
N SER A 107 29.12 33.71 9.52
CA SER A 107 29.01 32.87 8.34
C SER A 107 29.85 31.61 8.46
N THR A 108 29.71 30.69 7.50
CA THR A 108 30.66 29.57 7.38
C THR A 108 32.00 30.07 6.84
N SER A 109 33.07 29.28 7.03
CA SER A 109 34.41 29.62 6.53
C SER A 109 34.44 29.78 5.01
N ASP A 110 33.66 28.96 4.30
CA ASP A 110 33.65 28.94 2.82
C ASP A 110 32.93 30.15 2.23
N GLU A 111 31.99 30.75 2.98
CA GLU A 111 31.26 31.96 2.61
C GLU A 111 32.07 33.25 2.88
N CYS A 112 33.17 33.15 3.62
CA CYS A 112 34.01 34.30 3.96
C CYS A 112 35.17 34.43 2.98
N SER A 113 34.93 35.08 1.83
CA SER A 113 35.94 35.22 0.77
C SER A 113 37.13 36.11 1.20
N ASN A 114 38.34 35.55 1.18
CA ASN A 114 39.66 36.20 1.36
C ASN A 114 39.84 37.16 2.56
N SER A 115 39.06 37.00 3.62
CA SER A 115 39.20 37.81 4.86
C SER A 115 39.30 36.92 6.09
N SER A 116 39.81 37.47 7.20
CA SER A 116 39.98 36.72 8.44
C SER A 116 38.63 36.20 8.95
N TRP A 117 38.46 34.88 8.92
CA TRP A 117 37.31 34.20 9.51
C TRP A 117 37.64 33.84 10.96
N ILE A 118 36.99 34.51 11.90
CA ILE A 118 37.29 34.39 13.33
C ILE A 118 36.38 33.32 13.94
N SER A 119 36.95 32.16 14.24
CA SER A 119 36.25 31.01 14.83
C SER A 119 36.45 30.89 16.35
N ILE A 120 36.01 29.77 16.93
CA ILE A 120 36.16 29.45 18.36
C ILE A 120 37.65 29.31 18.71
N PRO A 121 38.15 29.95 19.79
CA PRO A 121 39.55 29.84 20.18
C PRO A 121 39.91 28.43 20.69
N GLU A 122 41.05 27.90 20.22
CA GLU A 122 41.46 26.50 20.48
C GLU A 122 42.08 26.24 21.87
N ASP A 123 42.48 27.30 22.59
CA ASP A 123 43.16 27.19 23.89
C ASP A 123 42.35 27.71 25.07
N SER A 124 42.41 26.97 26.18
CA SER A 124 41.75 27.22 27.47
C SER A 124 42.12 28.56 28.13
N PHE A 125 43.19 29.21 27.67
CA PHE A 125 43.70 30.46 28.24
C PHE A 125 42.87 31.70 27.83
N GLN A 126 42.13 31.67 26.71
CA GLN A 126 41.24 32.78 26.32
C GLN A 126 39.85 32.73 26.98
N LYS A 127 39.48 31.64 27.66
CA LYS A 127 38.22 31.53 28.42
C LYS A 127 38.15 32.47 29.63
N ASN A 128 39.30 32.93 30.14
CA ASN A 128 39.41 33.71 31.39
C ASN A 128 39.57 35.23 31.20
N LEU A 129 39.26 35.79 30.04
CA LEU A 129 39.42 37.24 29.77
C LEU A 129 38.10 38.04 29.79
N THR A 130 37.07 37.58 30.52
CA THR A 130 35.81 38.33 30.74
C THR A 130 35.38 38.50 32.20
N THR A 131 36.33 38.44 33.13
CA THR A 131 36.07 38.80 34.54
C THR A 131 37.05 39.86 35.00
N PHE A 132 36.65 41.14 34.96
CA PHE A 132 37.18 42.17 35.85
C PHE A 132 36.19 43.34 36.05
N HIS A 133 36.17 43.84 37.30
CA HIS A 133 35.40 44.94 37.90
C HIS A 133 33.95 44.61 38.31
N THR A 134 33.47 44.86 39.54
CA THR A 134 33.92 45.67 40.70
C THR A 134 33.28 45.12 41.97
N GLY A 135 34.00 45.18 43.10
CA GLY A 135 33.42 44.92 44.41
C GLY A 135 32.61 46.11 44.92
N VAL A 136 31.41 45.83 45.44
CA VAL A 136 30.72 46.65 46.45
C VAL A 136 30.00 45.69 47.39
N ASN A 137 30.40 45.70 48.67
CA ASN A 137 29.60 45.14 49.75
C ASN A 137 28.31 45.95 49.88
N SER A 138 27.19 45.41 49.42
CA SER A 138 25.85 45.85 49.81
C SER A 138 24.88 44.70 49.59
N THR A 139 24.15 44.39 50.66
CA THR A 139 23.08 43.40 50.80
C THR A 139 22.42 42.99 49.47
N MET A 140 22.91 41.91 48.86
CA MET A 140 22.39 41.40 47.61
C MET A 140 20.95 40.89 47.77
N PRO A 141 20.12 40.98 46.72
CA PRO A 141 18.78 40.41 46.75
C PRO A 141 18.87 38.87 46.74
N GLU A 142 18.13 38.24 47.64
CA GLU A 142 18.13 36.78 47.81
C GLU A 142 16.72 36.24 47.61
N ILE A 143 16.56 35.27 46.70
CA ILE A 143 15.29 34.60 46.46
C ILE A 143 15.14 33.46 47.48
N SER A 144 14.16 33.56 48.37
CA SER A 144 13.81 32.49 49.29
C SER A 144 12.80 31.51 48.69
N SER A 145 11.89 32.00 47.85
CA SER A 145 10.97 31.15 47.09
C SER A 145 10.39 31.86 45.87
N LEU A 146 10.03 31.06 44.86
CA LEU A 146 9.32 31.51 43.66
C LEU A 146 8.02 30.69 43.53
N GLN A 147 6.88 31.37 43.44
CA GLN A 147 5.56 30.75 43.40
C GLN A 147 4.71 31.23 42.20
N PRO A 148 4.19 30.30 41.37
CA PRO A 148 4.52 28.86 41.35
C PRO A 148 5.88 28.60 40.68
N SER A 149 6.54 27.52 41.06
CA SER A 149 7.73 27.01 40.36
C SER A 149 7.40 26.13 39.13
N LEU A 150 6.12 25.87 38.86
CA LEU A 150 5.65 25.01 37.78
C LEU A 150 4.58 25.76 36.97
N VAL A 151 4.80 25.92 35.65
CA VAL A 151 3.94 26.71 34.75
C VAL A 151 3.76 26.06 33.38
N SER A 152 2.72 26.43 32.64
CA SER A 152 2.56 26.03 31.24
C SER A 152 3.51 26.82 30.34
N PHE A 153 3.89 26.27 29.19
CA PHE A 153 4.68 26.97 28.15
C PHE A 153 4.05 28.29 27.67
N GLN A 154 2.76 28.53 27.96
CA GLN A 154 2.07 29.80 27.69
C GLN A 154 2.36 30.91 28.71
N GLY A 155 3.19 30.65 29.73
CA GLY A 155 3.51 31.61 30.78
C GLY A 155 2.46 31.66 31.89
N ARG A 156 2.61 32.63 32.79
CA ARG A 156 1.67 32.84 33.92
C ARG A 156 1.68 34.29 34.39
N ASN A 157 0.50 34.84 34.67
CA ASN A 157 0.38 36.18 35.21
C ASN A 157 0.46 36.20 36.75
N ASN A 158 0.92 37.30 37.34
CA ASN A 158 0.93 37.54 38.78
C ASN A 158 1.72 36.50 39.61
N ALA A 159 2.86 36.05 39.10
CA ALA A 159 3.80 35.22 39.85
C ALA A 159 4.47 36.01 40.98
N VAL A 160 4.88 35.31 42.03
CA VAL A 160 5.40 35.92 43.26
C VAL A 160 6.79 35.37 43.57
N ILE A 161 7.75 36.26 43.77
CA ILE A 161 9.05 35.94 44.40
C ILE A 161 9.00 36.47 45.83
N LYS A 162 9.39 35.62 46.79
CA LYS A 162 9.65 36.01 48.18
C LYS A 162 11.14 35.92 48.45
N GLY A 163 11.64 36.78 49.33
CA GLY A 163 13.08 36.93 49.50
C GLY A 163 13.48 38.03 50.48
N LYS A 164 14.70 38.52 50.34
CA LYS A 164 15.26 39.65 51.09
C LYS A 164 15.83 40.69 50.12
N ASN A 165 15.79 41.96 50.51
CA ASN A 165 16.31 43.11 49.75
C ASN A 165 15.70 43.24 48.33
N LEU A 166 14.47 42.78 48.14
CA LEU A 166 13.85 42.70 46.81
C LEU A 166 13.45 44.07 46.24
N ARG A 167 13.43 45.14 47.06
CA ARG A 167 13.20 46.52 46.60
C ARG A 167 14.23 47.00 45.57
N LEU A 168 15.42 46.37 45.56
CA LEU A 168 16.53 46.72 44.67
C LEU A 168 16.37 46.14 43.26
N VAL A 169 15.44 45.21 43.07
CA VAL A 169 15.22 44.49 41.80
C VAL A 169 14.48 45.38 40.82
N LYS A 170 15.03 45.52 39.60
CA LYS A 170 14.40 46.31 38.52
C LYS A 170 13.73 45.45 37.46
N ARG A 171 14.31 44.29 37.16
CA ARG A 171 13.85 43.35 36.14
C ARG A 171 14.17 41.92 36.57
N ILE A 172 13.41 40.97 36.02
CA ILE A 172 13.62 39.54 36.25
C ILE A 172 14.05 38.91 34.95
N HIS A 173 15.06 38.06 35.03
CA HIS A 173 15.69 37.40 33.91
C HIS A 173 15.35 35.91 33.96
N PHE A 174 14.98 35.36 32.81
CA PHE A 174 14.67 33.95 32.59
C PHE A 174 15.62 33.37 31.56
N GLN A 175 16.20 32.22 31.88
CA GLN A 175 17.14 31.50 31.01
C GLN A 175 16.84 30.01 31.04
N GLY A 176 16.44 29.42 29.92
CA GLY A 176 16.22 27.97 29.80
C GLY A 176 17.51 27.16 30.01
N PHE A 177 17.43 25.96 30.59
CA PHE A 177 18.57 25.04 30.78
C PHE A 177 19.27 24.65 29.46
N MET A 178 18.57 24.82 28.34
CA MET A 178 19.04 24.56 26.97
C MET A 178 18.80 25.77 26.05
N GLU A 179 18.60 26.99 26.59
CA GLU A 179 18.36 28.18 25.78
C GLU A 179 19.47 29.23 26.01
N CYS A 180 20.14 29.63 24.92
CA CYS A 180 21.17 30.67 24.96
C CYS A 180 20.58 32.09 25.09
N ALA A 181 19.33 32.29 24.67
CA ALA A 181 18.68 33.59 24.68
C ALA A 181 18.00 33.88 26.02
N VAL A 182 18.21 35.10 26.50
CA VAL A 182 17.70 35.61 27.77
C VAL A 182 16.37 36.32 27.55
N THR A 183 15.35 36.01 28.36
CA THR A 183 14.08 36.75 28.35
C THR A 183 13.95 37.57 29.62
N GLU A 184 13.52 38.83 29.51
CA GLU A 184 13.37 39.73 30.67
C GLU A 184 11.93 40.18 30.86
N THR A 185 11.51 40.33 32.12
CA THR A 185 10.19 40.84 32.47
C THR A 185 10.27 41.92 33.55
N LYS A 186 9.39 42.92 33.44
CA LYS A 186 9.28 44.01 34.41
C LYS A 186 8.58 43.54 35.69
N VAL A 187 8.99 44.15 36.80
CA VAL A 187 8.32 44.01 38.11
C VAL A 187 6.98 44.76 38.08
N LEU A 188 5.90 44.10 38.48
CA LEU A 188 4.55 44.67 38.54
C LEU A 188 4.25 45.34 39.89
N ASP A 189 4.72 44.75 40.99
CA ASP A 189 4.61 45.29 42.34
C ASP A 189 5.87 44.91 43.13
N GLY A 190 6.70 45.90 43.44
CA GLY A 190 8.03 45.75 44.05
C GLY A 190 8.27 46.73 45.20
N SER A 191 7.19 47.18 45.85
CA SER A 191 7.22 48.14 46.95
C SER A 191 7.69 47.52 48.29
N SER A 192 7.67 46.19 48.40
CA SER A 192 8.06 45.43 49.59
C SER A 192 9.48 44.87 49.47
N ASP A 193 10.22 44.91 50.57
CA ASP A 193 11.58 44.33 50.64
C ASP A 193 11.59 42.80 50.65
N THR A 194 10.43 42.17 50.87
CA THR A 194 10.30 40.72 51.08
C THR A 194 9.48 40.00 50.02
N LEU A 195 8.72 40.72 49.19
CA LEU A 195 7.81 40.15 48.20
C LEU A 195 7.73 41.01 46.94
N LEU A 196 7.78 40.35 45.78
CA LEU A 196 7.75 40.98 44.47
C LEU A 196 6.78 40.21 43.56
N LYS A 197 5.94 40.93 42.79
CA LYS A 197 5.06 40.35 41.77
C LYS A 197 5.52 40.67 40.35
N PHE A 198 5.35 39.73 39.44
CA PHE A 198 5.75 39.83 38.04
C PHE A 198 4.96 38.86 37.16
N ASN A 199 5.12 38.97 35.84
CA ASN A 199 4.59 38.00 34.90
C ASN A 199 5.69 37.05 34.43
N ILE A 200 5.36 35.78 34.30
CA ILE A 200 6.23 34.76 33.71
C ILE A 200 5.92 34.72 32.21
N PRO A 201 6.91 34.96 31.33
CA PRO A 201 6.71 34.99 29.89
C PRO A 201 6.43 33.59 29.32
N LYS A 202 6.08 33.52 28.03
CA LYS A 202 6.03 32.26 27.29
C LYS A 202 7.45 31.68 27.16
N GLY A 203 7.59 30.37 27.26
CA GLY A 203 8.89 29.69 27.23
C GLY A 203 8.80 28.27 26.68
N ASN A 204 9.96 27.64 26.40
CA ASN A 204 9.99 26.25 25.97
C ASN A 204 9.87 25.26 27.14
N LYS A 205 9.31 24.07 26.86
CA LYS A 205 9.12 23.01 27.86
C LYS A 205 10.46 22.60 28.48
N GLY A 206 10.57 22.61 29.81
CA GLY A 206 11.80 22.31 30.54
C GLY A 206 12.06 23.26 31.71
N ASN A 207 13.20 23.10 32.37
CA ASN A 207 13.61 23.96 33.47
C ASN A 207 14.21 25.26 32.93
N ALA A 208 13.83 26.39 33.51
CA ALA A 208 14.43 27.69 33.29
C ALA A 208 14.92 28.25 34.62
N LYS A 209 16.14 28.79 34.60
CA LYS A 209 16.73 29.54 35.70
C LYS A 209 16.15 30.94 35.68
N VAL A 210 15.69 31.39 36.85
CA VAL A 210 15.12 32.72 37.08
C VAL A 210 16.03 33.44 38.05
N CYS A 211 16.50 34.63 37.69
CA CYS A 211 17.26 35.47 38.61
C CYS A 211 16.76 36.91 38.60
N VAL A 212 17.08 37.62 39.67
CA VAL A 212 16.71 39.03 39.82
C VAL A 212 17.88 39.91 39.40
N VAL A 213 17.57 40.98 38.66
CA VAL A 213 18.58 41.88 38.12
C VAL A 213 18.46 43.26 38.76
N THR A 214 19.57 43.75 39.29
CA THR A 214 19.70 45.07 39.91
C THR A 214 20.19 46.12 38.90
N ALA A 215 20.37 47.37 39.33
CA ALA A 215 20.73 48.49 38.46
C ALA A 215 22.11 48.36 37.79
N ASP A 216 23.01 47.55 38.36
CA ASP A 216 24.31 47.15 37.81
C ASP A 216 24.21 46.20 36.61
N GLY A 217 23.01 45.70 36.30
CA GLY A 217 22.75 44.76 35.22
C GLY A 217 23.16 43.32 35.50
N GLN A 218 23.66 43.00 36.69
CA GLN A 218 24.06 41.64 37.08
C GLN A 218 22.88 40.81 37.61
N CYS A 219 22.95 39.50 37.37
CA CYS A 219 21.97 38.51 37.75
C CYS A 219 22.33 37.93 39.13
N HIS A 220 21.51 38.24 40.13
CA HIS A 220 21.74 37.89 41.54
C HIS A 220 20.69 36.90 42.02
N SER A 221 21.12 35.85 42.73
CA SER A 221 20.28 34.77 43.28
C SER A 221 19.42 34.05 42.22
N SER A 222 19.35 32.72 42.26
CA SER A 222 18.64 31.96 41.23
C SER A 222 17.62 30.98 41.79
N ALA A 223 16.42 31.05 41.26
CA ALA A 223 15.38 30.04 41.42
C ALA A 223 15.18 29.29 40.11
N THR A 224 14.54 28.12 40.16
CA THR A 224 14.19 27.34 38.97
C THR A 224 12.69 27.33 38.79
N ILE A 225 12.26 27.52 37.54
CA ILE A 225 10.89 27.33 37.12
C ILE A 225 10.82 26.25 36.04
N THR A 226 9.79 25.42 36.05
CA THR A 226 9.59 24.35 35.07
C THR A 226 8.40 24.67 34.19
N TYR A 227 8.64 24.79 32.87
CA TYR A 227 7.60 24.91 31.85
C TYR A 227 7.14 23.53 31.39
N GLY A 228 5.84 23.26 31.44
CA GLY A 228 5.25 22.02 30.94
C GLY A 228 4.19 22.22 29.86
N SER A 229 3.56 21.12 29.46
CA SER A 229 2.59 21.04 28.35
C SER A 229 1.27 21.77 28.63
N ALA A 230 0.47 22.02 27.59
CA ALA A 230 -0.84 22.63 27.72
C ALA A 230 -1.80 21.73 28.53
N ALA A 231 -2.70 22.35 29.29
CA ALA A 231 -3.73 21.61 30.03
C ALA A 231 -4.82 21.11 29.09
N THR A 232 -5.31 19.90 29.33
CA THR A 232 -6.45 19.32 28.61
C THR A 232 -7.56 18.98 29.60
N CYS A 233 -8.81 19.02 29.15
CA CYS A 233 -9.97 18.61 29.92
C CYS A 233 -10.65 17.45 29.18
N THR A 234 -10.48 16.23 29.67
CA THR A 234 -11.00 15.02 29.01
C THR A 234 -12.36 14.61 29.54
N ARG A 235 -12.60 14.79 30.85
CA ARG A 235 -13.86 14.37 31.49
C ARG A 235 -14.19 15.23 32.73
N LEU A 236 -15.47 15.35 33.04
CA LEU A 236 -15.98 15.86 34.32
C LEU A 236 -16.55 14.72 35.15
N GLN A 237 -16.26 14.68 36.45
CA GLN A 237 -16.78 13.64 37.34
C GLN A 237 -17.25 14.25 38.67
N PRO A 238 -18.55 14.14 39.00
CA PRO A 238 -19.66 13.70 38.16
C PRO A 238 -20.02 14.72 37.06
N THR A 239 -20.74 14.30 36.03
CA THR A 239 -21.25 15.18 34.94
C THR A 239 -22.60 15.83 35.27
N VAL A 240 -23.16 15.54 36.44
CA VAL A 240 -24.47 15.98 36.90
C VAL A 240 -24.38 16.70 38.25
N SER A 241 -25.23 17.70 38.46
CA SER A 241 -25.37 18.45 39.73
C SER A 241 -26.85 18.61 40.10
N TRP A 242 -27.13 18.78 41.38
CA TRP A 242 -28.47 19.17 41.85
C TRP A 242 -28.67 20.70 41.72
N ALA A 243 -29.93 21.12 41.58
CA ALA A 243 -30.35 22.48 41.24
C ALA A 243 -29.93 23.54 42.27
N SER A 244 -29.92 23.18 43.55
CA SER A 244 -29.49 24.05 44.65
C SER A 244 -27.99 24.38 44.64
N GLY A 245 -27.16 23.65 43.87
CA GLY A 245 -25.72 23.94 43.72
C GLY A 245 -24.82 23.47 44.87
N ARG A 246 -23.56 23.91 44.88
CA ARG A 246 -22.45 23.51 45.77
C ARG A 246 -21.96 22.06 45.64
N ARG A 247 -22.24 21.39 44.54
CA ARG A 247 -21.66 20.08 44.27
C ARG A 247 -20.19 20.22 43.89
N LYS A 248 -19.32 19.40 44.47
CA LYS A 248 -17.93 19.29 44.04
C LYS A 248 -17.84 18.49 42.73
N ILE A 249 -17.38 19.13 41.67
CA ILE A 249 -17.14 18.52 40.36
C ILE A 249 -15.63 18.41 40.16
N GLN A 250 -15.13 17.19 40.03
CA GLN A 250 -13.75 16.93 39.69
C GLN A 250 -13.55 17.07 38.17
N VAL A 251 -12.52 17.80 37.78
CA VAL A 251 -12.05 17.86 36.39
C VAL A 251 -10.96 16.82 36.21
N ILE A 252 -11.10 15.98 35.20
CA ILE A 252 -10.13 14.96 34.82
C ILE A 252 -9.52 15.38 33.48
N GLY A 253 -8.20 15.31 33.43
CA GLY A 253 -7.42 15.77 32.30
C GLY A 253 -5.93 15.77 32.63
N GLU A 254 -5.11 16.14 31.65
CA GLU A 254 -3.67 16.21 31.84
C GLU A 254 -3.24 17.64 32.15
N ASN A 255 -2.18 17.79 32.94
CA ASN A 255 -1.53 19.07 33.17
C ASN A 255 -2.44 20.15 33.82
N LEU A 256 -3.48 19.72 34.55
CA LEU A 256 -4.45 20.61 35.22
C LEU A 256 -3.83 21.53 36.29
N ALA A 257 -2.63 21.21 36.76
CA ALA A 257 -1.85 22.08 37.67
C ALA A 257 -1.56 23.47 37.10
N TYR A 258 -1.67 23.65 35.77
CA TYR A 258 -1.45 24.93 35.10
C TYR A 258 -2.71 25.80 34.96
N VAL A 259 -3.89 25.27 35.27
CA VAL A 259 -5.16 25.96 35.09
C VAL A 259 -5.37 27.01 36.19
N GLU A 260 -5.73 28.22 35.78
CA GLU A 260 -5.89 29.39 36.66
C GLU A 260 -7.33 29.54 37.17
N THR A 261 -8.33 29.42 36.28
CA THR A 261 -9.76 29.55 36.61
C THR A 261 -10.62 28.60 35.79
N VAL A 262 -11.78 28.19 36.32
CA VAL A 262 -12.81 27.43 35.59
C VAL A 262 -13.98 28.36 35.33
N HIS A 263 -14.49 28.37 34.10
CA HIS A 263 -15.66 29.14 33.69
C HIS A 263 -16.79 28.19 33.28
N VAL A 264 -17.95 28.35 33.92
CA VAL A 264 -19.21 27.71 33.52
C VAL A 264 -20.08 28.83 32.95
N ALA A 265 -20.75 28.60 31.81
CA ALA A 265 -21.34 29.63 30.93
C ALA A 265 -22.29 30.68 31.55
N SER A 266 -22.60 30.65 32.86
CA SER A 266 -23.47 31.62 33.54
C SER A 266 -22.91 32.24 34.84
N ASP A 267 -21.67 31.96 35.25
CA ASP A 267 -21.12 32.55 36.48
C ASP A 267 -19.58 32.53 36.50
N ALA A 268 -18.96 33.59 37.02
CA ALA A 268 -17.51 33.71 37.15
C ALA A 268 -17.10 33.91 38.62
N LYS A 269 -16.59 32.86 39.29
CA LYS A 269 -15.82 32.92 40.55
C LYS A 269 -15.15 31.58 40.93
N THR A 270 -14.18 31.66 41.86
CA THR A 270 -12.83 31.02 41.80
C THR A 270 -12.56 29.81 42.73
N LEU A 271 -11.52 29.02 42.34
CA LEU A 271 -10.82 27.85 42.91
C LEU A 271 -10.42 27.84 44.40
N ILE A 272 -10.11 26.62 44.92
CA ILE A 272 -8.84 26.34 45.66
C ILE A 272 -8.22 24.96 45.31
N SER A 273 -6.90 24.96 45.11
CA SER A 273 -5.98 23.84 44.83
C SER A 273 -5.52 23.07 46.08
N ASN A 274 -5.53 21.73 46.03
CA ASN A 274 -4.39 20.88 46.43
C ASN A 274 -4.62 19.42 45.98
N LYS A 275 -3.79 18.95 45.02
CA LYS A 275 -3.72 17.59 44.44
C LYS A 275 -4.97 17.02 43.72
N THR A 276 -6.16 17.55 43.92
CA THR A 276 -7.37 17.24 43.13
C THR A 276 -7.93 18.52 42.52
N PHE A 277 -8.12 18.55 41.20
CA PHE A 277 -8.67 19.73 40.51
C PHE A 277 -10.19 19.62 40.49
N TRP A 278 -10.88 20.38 41.33
CA TRP A 278 -12.33 20.39 41.41
C TRP A 278 -12.88 21.81 41.59
N PHE A 279 -14.14 22.01 41.23
CA PHE A 279 -14.87 23.26 41.45
C PHE A 279 -16.26 22.98 42.04
N GLN A 280 -16.86 23.96 42.70
CA GLN A 280 -18.23 23.87 43.20
C GLN A 280 -19.21 24.46 42.20
N THR A 281 -20.34 23.77 41.98
CA THR A 281 -21.41 24.27 41.14
C THR A 281 -22.13 25.47 41.77
N SER A 282 -22.54 26.45 40.97
CA SER A 282 -23.38 27.56 41.44
C SER A 282 -24.83 27.11 41.62
N SER A 283 -25.58 27.80 42.49
CA SER A 283 -27.03 27.63 42.60
C SER A 283 -27.72 28.22 41.37
N LEU A 284 -28.57 27.44 40.68
CA LEU A 284 -29.20 27.81 39.42
C LEU A 284 -30.74 27.77 39.50
N SER A 285 -31.28 28.13 40.68
CA SER A 285 -32.72 28.10 41.03
C SER A 285 -33.68 28.84 40.08
N LYS A 286 -33.17 29.57 39.08
CA LYS A 286 -33.96 30.29 38.06
C LYS A 286 -34.25 29.47 36.78
N TYR A 287 -33.57 28.35 36.54
CA TYR A 287 -33.77 27.54 35.33
C TYR A 287 -34.41 26.20 35.69
N LYS A 288 -35.62 25.94 35.17
CA LYS A 288 -36.45 24.78 35.54
C LYS A 288 -36.31 23.54 34.63
N GLU A 289 -35.32 23.50 33.72
CA GLU A 289 -35.18 22.39 32.77
C GLU A 289 -33.73 21.89 32.61
N ASN A 290 -33.61 20.61 32.23
CA ASN A 290 -32.38 19.81 32.08
C ASN A 290 -31.44 20.34 30.96
N VAL A 291 -30.97 21.58 31.04
CA VAL A 291 -30.12 22.20 30.01
C VAL A 291 -28.64 21.90 30.28
N PRO A 292 -27.86 21.44 29.28
CA PRO A 292 -26.44 21.18 29.45
C PRO A 292 -25.59 22.47 29.35
N PHE A 293 -24.77 22.74 30.37
CA PHE A 293 -23.88 23.89 30.45
C PHE A 293 -22.44 23.54 30.03
N SER A 294 -21.80 24.43 29.26
CA SER A 294 -20.39 24.26 28.88
C SER A 294 -19.45 24.70 30.00
N VAL A 295 -18.36 23.94 30.16
CA VAL A 295 -17.29 24.21 31.13
C VAL A 295 -15.99 24.47 30.36
N SER A 296 -15.27 25.53 30.73
CA SER A 296 -13.98 25.89 30.12
C SER A 296 -12.92 26.24 31.18
N LEU A 297 -11.67 25.92 30.90
CA LEU A 297 -10.50 26.08 31.76
C LEU A 297 -9.62 27.22 31.23
N ARG A 298 -9.32 28.22 32.06
CA ARG A 298 -8.45 29.34 31.70
C ARG A 298 -7.00 29.03 32.07
N VAL A 299 -6.09 29.12 31.10
CA VAL A 299 -4.64 28.92 31.27
C VAL A 299 -3.93 30.13 30.67
N GLY A 300 -3.41 31.03 31.51
CA GLY A 300 -2.92 32.34 31.08
C GLY A 300 -4.01 33.14 30.35
N ASN A 301 -3.79 33.41 29.06
CA ASN A 301 -4.72 34.16 28.20
C ASN A 301 -5.60 33.27 27.30
N LEU A 302 -5.57 31.94 27.46
CA LEU A 302 -6.32 31.00 26.63
C LEU A 302 -7.45 30.31 27.41
N ASN A 303 -8.59 30.06 26.76
CA ASN A 303 -9.69 29.25 27.29
C ASN A 303 -9.72 27.87 26.60
N VAL A 304 -9.62 26.79 27.38
CA VAL A 304 -9.66 25.39 26.93
C VAL A 304 -11.04 24.82 27.26
N SER A 305 -11.81 24.36 26.27
CA SER A 305 -13.14 23.79 26.52
C SER A 305 -13.07 22.33 26.98
N CYS A 306 -13.94 21.94 27.92
CA CYS A 306 -14.11 20.55 28.34
C CYS A 306 -15.00 19.78 27.35
N ALA A 307 -14.71 18.49 27.16
CA ALA A 307 -15.50 17.61 26.31
C ALA A 307 -16.92 17.34 26.86
N ASP A 308 -17.02 17.14 28.18
CA ASP A 308 -18.30 16.93 28.84
C ASP A 308 -19.04 18.24 29.12
N LYS A 309 -20.37 18.17 29.10
CA LYS A 309 -21.26 19.24 29.55
C LYS A 309 -21.81 18.90 30.93
N LEU A 310 -21.99 19.93 31.77
CA LEU A 310 -22.56 19.78 33.11
C LEU A 310 -24.07 19.94 33.05
N ILE A 311 -24.83 18.98 33.58
CA ILE A 311 -26.30 19.00 33.58
C ILE A 311 -26.81 19.19 35.01
N TYR A 312 -27.77 20.10 35.19
CA TYR A 312 -28.47 20.27 36.47
C TYR A 312 -29.79 19.48 36.48
N HIS A 313 -30.01 18.71 37.54
CA HIS A 313 -31.23 17.97 37.82
C HIS A 313 -31.94 18.55 39.06
N PRO A 314 -33.25 18.28 39.25
CA PRO A 314 -33.97 18.65 40.46
C PRO A 314 -33.29 18.11 41.74
N ASP A 315 -33.46 18.81 42.86
CA ASP A 315 -32.94 18.39 44.17
C ASP A 315 -33.58 17.05 44.65
N PRO A 316 -32.87 16.23 45.46
CA PRO A 316 -33.34 14.90 45.87
C PRO A 316 -34.54 14.96 46.83
N GLU A 317 -35.47 14.00 46.70
CA GLU A 317 -36.66 13.91 47.55
C GLU A 317 -36.57 12.74 48.55
N PHE A 318 -36.63 13.06 49.85
CA PHE A 318 -36.61 12.07 50.94
C PHE A 318 -38.02 11.90 51.53
N THR A 319 -38.43 10.66 51.81
CA THR A 319 -39.83 10.36 52.13
C THR A 319 -40.07 9.97 53.58
N THR A 320 -39.38 8.95 54.12
CA THR A 320 -39.57 8.46 55.50
C THR A 320 -38.27 7.91 56.10
N PHE A 321 -38.23 7.62 57.40
CA PHE A 321 -37.07 6.96 58.03
C PHE A 321 -37.44 5.95 59.11
N SER A 322 -36.56 4.98 59.34
CA SER A 322 -36.64 3.97 60.41
C SER A 322 -35.31 3.87 61.16
N TYR A 323 -35.31 3.41 62.41
CA TYR A 323 -34.08 3.23 63.18
C TYR A 323 -34.11 1.98 64.07
N SER A 324 -32.93 1.42 64.34
CA SER A 324 -32.71 0.25 65.20
C SER A 324 -31.50 0.47 66.13
N ASN A 325 -31.62 0.03 67.39
CA ASN A 325 -30.54 0.13 68.38
C ASN A 325 -29.48 -0.95 68.16
N VAL A 326 -28.21 -0.56 68.12
CA VAL A 326 -27.06 -1.47 68.00
C VAL A 326 -26.06 -1.08 69.10
N GLU A 327 -26.02 -1.88 70.17
CA GLU A 327 -25.25 -1.60 71.39
C GLU A 327 -25.66 -0.27 72.06
N LYS A 328 -24.78 0.74 72.08
CA LYS A 328 -25.03 2.10 72.57
C LYS A 328 -25.39 3.09 71.46
N ASP A 329 -25.47 2.65 70.20
CA ASP A 329 -25.66 3.49 69.02
C ASP A 329 -27.00 3.23 68.31
N LEU A 330 -27.44 4.16 67.47
CA LEU A 330 -28.66 4.10 66.68
C LEU A 330 -28.34 4.00 65.18
N LEU A 331 -28.70 2.90 64.53
CA LEU A 331 -28.62 2.77 63.07
C LEU A 331 -29.93 3.26 62.42
N VAL A 332 -29.85 4.28 61.58
CA VAL A 332 -30.98 4.98 60.94
C VAL A 332 -30.96 4.74 59.43
N THR A 333 -32.10 4.37 58.85
CA THR A 333 -32.31 4.18 57.40
C THR A 333 -33.38 5.13 56.90
N ILE A 334 -33.04 5.97 55.93
CA ILE A 334 -33.86 7.03 55.34
C ILE A 334 -34.24 6.60 53.92
N GLN A 335 -35.52 6.62 53.56
CA GLN A 335 -36.02 6.32 52.21
C GLN A 335 -35.98 7.57 51.33
N LYS A 336 -35.56 7.42 50.08
CA LYS A 336 -35.54 8.48 49.06
C LYS A 336 -36.07 7.99 47.72
N THR A 337 -36.58 8.89 46.89
CA THR A 337 -36.94 8.55 45.51
C THR A 337 -35.69 8.25 44.69
N GLU A 338 -35.84 7.42 43.65
CA GLU A 338 -34.76 7.19 42.71
C GLU A 338 -34.49 8.49 41.94
N ASP A 339 -33.23 8.92 41.95
CA ASP A 339 -32.76 10.11 41.27
C ASP A 339 -31.52 9.75 40.45
N LYS A 340 -31.17 10.63 39.51
CA LYS A 340 -29.96 10.48 38.67
C LYS A 340 -28.78 11.28 39.26
N LEU A 341 -28.80 11.58 40.56
CA LEU A 341 -27.83 12.49 41.17
C LEU A 341 -26.57 11.78 41.67
N ASN A 342 -26.52 10.45 41.77
CA ASN A 342 -25.33 9.71 42.26
C ASN A 342 -24.69 10.36 43.52
N ILE A 343 -25.49 10.59 44.56
CA ILE A 343 -25.07 11.26 45.80
C ILE A 343 -24.07 10.36 46.54
N SER A 344 -22.90 10.88 46.89
CA SER A 344 -21.89 10.15 47.68
C SER A 344 -22.05 10.42 49.18
N THR A 345 -21.37 9.62 50.02
CA THR A 345 -21.40 9.77 51.49
C THR A 345 -20.82 11.10 51.97
N GLU A 346 -20.04 11.78 51.13
CA GLU A 346 -19.47 13.11 51.43
C GLU A 346 -20.39 14.26 51.01
N ASP A 347 -21.38 13.99 50.16
CA ASP A 347 -22.30 14.99 49.61
C ASP A 347 -23.52 15.25 50.51
N ILE A 348 -23.78 14.34 51.46
CA ILE A 348 -24.97 14.33 52.32
C ILE A 348 -24.57 14.38 53.80
N ASN A 349 -25.18 15.30 54.54
CA ASN A 349 -25.04 15.44 55.98
C ASN A 349 -26.41 15.17 56.64
N VAL A 350 -26.42 14.32 57.67
CA VAL A 350 -27.65 13.93 58.36
C VAL A 350 -27.53 14.18 59.85
N GLN A 351 -28.52 14.86 60.42
CA GLN A 351 -28.63 15.10 61.85
C GLN A 351 -29.95 14.57 62.38
N GLY A 352 -29.87 13.66 63.36
CA GLY A 352 -31.02 13.19 64.12
C GLY A 352 -31.22 14.04 65.37
N TRP A 353 -32.47 14.38 65.69
CA TRP A 353 -32.81 15.10 66.91
C TRP A 353 -33.43 14.14 67.91
N PHE A 354 -32.93 14.20 69.15
CA PHE A 354 -33.45 13.45 70.28
C PHE A 354 -33.67 14.39 71.46
N LYS A 355 -34.91 14.47 71.97
CA LYS A 355 -35.27 15.35 73.10
C LYS A 355 -34.76 16.80 72.94
N GLY A 356 -34.81 17.33 71.72
CA GLY A 356 -34.39 18.70 71.41
C GLY A 356 -32.87 18.92 71.23
N ASN A 357 -32.04 17.87 71.32
CA ASN A 357 -30.59 17.97 71.05
C ASN A 357 -30.22 17.34 69.70
N PRO A 358 -29.38 18.00 68.88
CA PRO A 358 -28.92 17.46 67.60
C PRO A 358 -27.78 16.45 67.79
N HIS A 359 -27.88 15.32 67.11
CA HIS A 359 -26.86 14.27 67.03
C HIS A 359 -26.49 13.99 65.58
N VAL A 360 -25.19 13.90 65.29
CA VAL A 360 -24.69 13.65 63.93
C VAL A 360 -24.88 12.17 63.58
N CYS A 361 -25.44 11.91 62.40
CA CYS A 361 -25.60 10.56 61.85
C CYS A 361 -24.50 10.28 60.82
N HIS A 362 -23.61 9.35 61.14
CA HIS A 362 -22.48 8.97 60.30
C HIS A 362 -22.93 7.99 59.22
N ILE A 363 -22.96 8.46 57.97
CA ILE A 363 -23.39 7.68 56.81
C ILE A 363 -22.55 6.41 56.69
N GLN A 364 -23.23 5.27 56.53
CA GLN A 364 -22.61 3.96 56.34
C GLN A 364 -22.69 3.53 54.87
N GLU A 365 -23.84 3.73 54.23
CA GLU A 365 -24.10 3.29 52.85
C GLU A 365 -25.21 4.15 52.23
N ILE A 366 -25.08 4.48 50.93
CA ILE A 366 -26.13 5.15 50.14
C ILE A 366 -26.52 4.23 48.98
N LYS A 367 -27.82 3.98 48.82
CA LYS A 367 -28.43 3.19 47.76
C LYS A 367 -29.28 4.10 46.85
N SER A 368 -29.70 3.59 45.70
CA SER A 368 -30.53 4.33 44.75
C SER A 368 -31.84 4.85 45.36
N THR A 369 -32.39 4.15 46.37
CA THR A 369 -33.67 4.49 47.02
C THR A 369 -33.60 4.68 48.54
N ALA A 370 -32.41 4.60 49.16
CA ALA A 370 -32.27 4.78 50.61
C ALA A 370 -30.88 5.23 51.05
N VAL A 371 -30.78 5.89 52.21
CA VAL A 371 -29.54 6.32 52.87
C VAL A 371 -29.49 5.71 54.27
N ILE A 372 -28.41 4.99 54.58
CA ILE A 372 -28.22 4.33 55.88
C ILE A 372 -27.09 5.05 56.63
N CYS A 373 -27.34 5.44 57.88
CA CYS A 373 -26.40 6.16 58.72
C CYS A 373 -26.47 5.71 60.19
N LYS A 374 -25.42 5.95 60.98
CA LYS A 374 -25.32 5.54 62.39
C LYS A 374 -25.09 6.74 63.29
N ILE A 375 -25.93 6.92 64.31
CA ILE A 375 -25.74 7.92 65.37
C ILE A 375 -25.04 7.24 66.53
N PHE A 376 -23.84 7.70 66.88
CA PHE A 376 -23.11 7.16 68.03
C PHE A 376 -23.65 7.73 69.34
N GLY A 377 -24.03 6.86 70.27
CA GLY A 377 -24.43 7.26 71.61
C GLY A 377 -23.18 7.39 72.47
N GLY A 378 -22.77 8.62 72.77
CA GLY A 378 -21.71 8.88 73.75
C GLY A 378 -22.14 8.51 75.18
N ASN A 379 -21.61 9.21 76.20
CA ASN A 379 -22.00 9.02 77.61
C ASN A 379 -23.47 9.38 77.94
N LYS A 380 -24.34 9.56 76.94
CA LYS A 380 -25.80 9.78 77.10
C LYS A 380 -26.51 8.75 76.22
N ASP A 381 -27.40 7.95 76.81
CA ASP A 381 -28.19 6.93 76.13
C ASP A 381 -29.19 7.56 75.14
N VAL A 382 -28.81 7.66 73.86
CA VAL A 382 -29.71 8.06 72.78
C VAL A 382 -30.55 6.84 72.40
N THR A 383 -31.86 6.88 72.65
CA THR A 383 -32.75 5.71 72.53
C THR A 383 -33.84 5.84 71.46
N SER A 384 -34.08 7.05 70.96
CA SER A 384 -34.98 7.32 69.83
C SER A 384 -34.47 8.47 68.96
N VAL A 385 -35.00 8.57 67.74
CA VAL A 385 -34.82 9.74 66.87
C VAL A 385 -36.20 10.21 66.46
N ASP A 386 -36.55 11.43 66.86
CA ASP A 386 -37.91 11.97 66.70
C ASP A 386 -38.06 12.71 65.37
N LEU A 387 -37.00 13.42 64.96
CA LEU A 387 -36.91 14.21 63.74
C LEU A 387 -35.52 14.00 63.11
N LEU A 388 -35.48 13.93 61.78
CA LEU A 388 -34.24 13.80 61.03
C LEU A 388 -34.12 14.91 59.99
N LYS A 389 -33.01 15.67 60.06
CA LYS A 389 -32.63 16.71 59.10
C LYS A 389 -31.60 16.16 58.13
N VAL A 390 -31.88 16.25 56.83
CA VAL A 390 -30.99 15.86 55.74
C VAL A 390 -30.56 17.10 54.98
N GLU A 391 -29.26 17.27 54.79
CA GLU A 391 -28.67 18.35 53.99
C GLU A 391 -27.85 17.75 52.84
N VAL A 392 -28.11 18.18 51.60
CA VAL A 392 -27.34 17.80 50.40
C VAL A 392 -26.95 19.08 49.67
N GLY A 393 -25.66 19.46 49.72
CA GLY A 393 -25.23 20.77 49.20
C GLY A 393 -25.90 21.94 49.95
N GLU A 394 -26.67 22.78 49.24
CA GLU A 394 -27.51 23.84 49.85
C GLU A 394 -28.96 23.39 50.14
N PHE A 395 -29.39 22.23 49.67
CA PHE A 395 -30.74 21.69 49.90
C PHE A 395 -30.90 21.12 51.32
N LYS A 396 -32.07 21.32 51.95
CA LYS A 396 -32.40 20.86 53.31
C LYS A 396 -33.80 20.24 53.38
N ALA A 397 -33.93 19.06 54.02
CA ALA A 397 -35.19 18.34 54.21
C ALA A 397 -35.36 17.82 55.66
N GLU A 398 -36.60 17.71 56.13
CA GLU A 398 -36.97 17.29 57.50
C GLU A 398 -37.97 16.11 57.49
N LEU A 399 -37.70 15.02 58.23
CA LEU A 399 -38.49 13.76 58.25
C LEU A 399 -38.88 13.32 59.67
N VAL A 400 -40.08 12.71 59.84
CA VAL A 400 -40.69 12.26 61.12
C VAL A 400 -41.13 10.76 61.04
N LYS A 401 -41.00 9.93 62.09
CA LYS A 401 -41.11 8.43 62.06
C LYS A 401 -42.54 7.85 62.22
N ASN A 402 -42.85 6.75 61.48
CA ASN A 402 -44.01 5.81 61.63
C ASN A 402 -43.55 4.30 61.44
N THR A 403 -44.24 3.26 61.97
CA THR A 403 -43.77 1.81 62.09
C THR A 403 -44.82 0.77 61.55
N PRO A 404 -44.56 -0.44 60.90
CA PRO A 404 -44.08 -1.78 61.45
C PRO A 404 -43.54 -3.00 60.52
N VAL A 405 -42.91 -4.05 61.15
CA VAL A 405 -42.74 -5.58 61.01
C VAL A 405 -42.68 -6.47 59.69
N TYR A 406 -41.56 -6.64 58.93
CA TYR A 406 -41.36 -7.74 57.90
C TYR A 406 -39.94 -8.40 57.81
N ILE A 407 -39.01 -8.10 58.73
CA ILE A 407 -37.55 -8.24 58.47
C ILE A 407 -36.97 -9.67 58.58
N TYR A 408 -37.62 -10.61 59.27
CA TYR A 408 -36.97 -11.88 59.63
C TYR A 408 -36.83 -12.92 58.51
N ILE A 409 -37.57 -12.81 57.40
CA ILE A 409 -37.52 -13.79 56.29
C ILE A 409 -36.40 -13.46 55.27
N LEU A 410 -35.97 -12.19 55.18
CA LEU A 410 -35.03 -11.71 54.16
C LEU A 410 -33.57 -12.10 54.43
N VAL A 411 -33.19 -12.23 55.71
CA VAL A 411 -31.79 -12.40 56.14
C VAL A 411 -31.23 -13.78 55.76
N ALA A 412 -32.06 -14.82 55.80
CA ALA A 412 -31.64 -16.18 55.44
C ALA A 412 -31.33 -16.34 53.93
N LEU A 413 -32.06 -15.62 53.07
CA LEU A 413 -31.85 -15.63 51.62
C LEU A 413 -30.57 -14.90 51.19
N ILE A 414 -30.20 -13.82 51.90
CA ILE A 414 -29.03 -13.00 51.57
C ILE A 414 -27.72 -13.75 51.83
N ILE A 415 -27.66 -14.58 52.86
CA ILE A 415 -26.44 -15.34 53.22
C ILE A 415 -26.11 -16.38 52.14
N LEU A 416 -27.11 -17.05 51.56
CA LEU A 416 -26.89 -18.01 50.47
C LEU A 416 -26.42 -17.35 49.17
N ILE A 417 -26.94 -16.15 48.86
CA ILE A 417 -26.55 -15.38 47.67
C ILE A 417 -25.11 -14.86 47.79
N LEU A 418 -24.70 -14.43 48.98
CA LEU A 418 -23.35 -13.93 49.22
C LEU A 418 -22.28 -15.01 49.03
N ILE A 419 -22.52 -16.24 49.52
CA ILE A 419 -21.58 -17.36 49.34
C ILE A 419 -21.47 -17.76 47.86
N GLY A 420 -22.60 -17.83 47.14
CA GLY A 420 -22.61 -18.11 45.70
C GLY A 420 -21.86 -17.05 44.88
N SER A 421 -22.02 -15.76 45.23
CA SER A 421 -21.35 -14.64 44.55
C SER A 421 -19.82 -14.67 44.73
N LEU A 422 -19.33 -15.05 45.91
CA LEU A 422 -17.90 -15.11 46.20
C LEU A 422 -17.20 -16.21 45.40
N VAL A 423 -17.85 -17.38 45.31
CA VAL A 423 -17.38 -18.50 44.48
C VAL A 423 -17.41 -18.12 43.00
N GLY A 424 -18.48 -17.45 42.54
CA GLY A 424 -18.60 -16.95 41.17
C GLY A 424 -17.51 -15.95 40.78
N VAL A 425 -17.17 -15.00 41.66
CA VAL A 425 -16.08 -14.03 41.43
C VAL A 425 -14.70 -14.70 41.39
N LEU A 426 -14.45 -15.68 42.26
CA LEU A 426 -13.19 -16.43 42.25
C LEU A 426 -13.05 -17.28 40.98
N ILE A 427 -14.12 -17.93 40.53
CA ILE A 427 -14.15 -18.67 39.25
C ILE A 427 -13.98 -17.70 38.08
N HIS A 428 -14.66 -16.55 38.07
CA HIS A 428 -14.57 -15.57 37.00
C HIS A 428 -13.17 -14.94 36.90
N ARG A 429 -12.53 -14.61 38.04
CA ARG A 429 -11.13 -14.13 38.05
C ARG A 429 -10.15 -15.20 37.60
N LYS A 430 -10.34 -16.46 38.00
CA LYS A 430 -9.54 -17.59 37.51
C LYS A 430 -9.75 -17.82 36.02
N SER A 431 -10.98 -17.71 35.54
CA SER A 431 -11.34 -17.83 34.12
C SER A 431 -10.77 -16.68 33.28
N GLN A 432 -10.84 -15.43 33.76
CA GLN A 432 -10.23 -14.29 33.07
C GLN A 432 -8.70 -14.39 33.01
N ARG A 433 -8.03 -14.82 34.09
CA ARG A 433 -6.60 -15.09 34.05
C ARG A 433 -6.26 -16.19 33.05
N LYS A 434 -6.98 -17.31 33.08
CA LYS A 434 -6.82 -18.41 32.13
C LYS A 434 -7.11 -17.99 30.69
N MET A 435 -8.06 -17.07 30.46
CA MET A 435 -8.38 -16.52 29.14
C MET A 435 -7.32 -15.53 28.67
N SER A 436 -6.74 -14.72 29.56
CA SER A 436 -5.63 -13.83 29.26
C SER A 436 -4.34 -14.60 28.97
N GLU A 437 -4.06 -15.67 29.72
CA GLU A 437 -2.94 -16.59 29.46
C GLU A 437 -3.11 -17.28 28.10
N ARG A 438 -4.30 -17.84 27.81
CA ARG A 438 -4.61 -18.40 26.49
C ARG A 438 -4.51 -17.38 25.36
N MET A 439 -4.92 -16.12 25.60
CA MET A 439 -4.80 -15.05 24.61
C MET A 439 -3.34 -14.68 24.36
N ASN A 440 -2.51 -14.62 25.41
CA ASN A 440 -1.08 -14.34 25.30
C ASN A 440 -0.33 -15.49 24.60
N GLU A 441 -0.66 -16.74 24.94
CA GLU A 441 -0.13 -17.93 24.28
C GLU A 441 -0.51 -17.97 22.79
N ARG A 442 -1.78 -17.64 22.44
CA ARG A 442 -2.20 -17.49 21.04
C ARG A 442 -1.46 -16.35 20.32
N LEU A 443 -1.19 -15.24 21.00
CA LEU A 443 -0.43 -14.11 20.44
C LEU A 443 1.05 -14.48 20.22
N GLU A 444 1.66 -15.21 21.15
CA GLU A 444 3.04 -15.70 21.05
C GLU A 444 3.20 -16.75 19.94
N VAL A 445 2.24 -17.66 19.79
CA VAL A 445 2.20 -18.62 18.67
C VAL A 445 2.06 -17.87 17.34
N LEU A 446 1.15 -16.90 17.25
CA LEU A 446 0.97 -16.08 16.05
C LEU A 446 2.23 -15.26 15.70
N GLU A 447 2.92 -14.70 16.69
CA GLU A 447 4.18 -13.99 16.48
C GLU A 447 5.28 -14.95 16.00
N CYS A 448 5.38 -16.14 16.60
CA CYS A 448 6.33 -17.17 16.18
C CYS A 448 6.06 -17.66 14.75
N GLU A 449 4.79 -17.88 14.38
CA GLU A 449 4.36 -18.22 13.02
C GLU A 449 4.77 -17.12 12.04
N ILE A 450 4.39 -15.86 12.27
CA ILE A 450 4.75 -14.73 11.39
C ILE A 450 6.28 -14.58 11.28
N ARG A 451 7.02 -14.70 12.39
CA ARG A 451 8.49 -14.60 12.37
C ARG A 451 9.10 -15.75 11.58
N SER A 452 8.58 -16.97 11.73
CA SER A 452 8.99 -18.14 10.97
C SER A 452 8.68 -17.97 9.49
N GLU A 453 7.52 -17.41 9.14
CA GLU A 453 7.11 -17.13 7.76
C GLU A 453 8.03 -16.12 7.08
N ILE A 454 8.32 -15.00 7.74
CA ILE A 454 9.25 -13.99 7.23
C ILE A 454 10.64 -14.60 7.08
N ARG A 455 11.08 -15.40 8.05
CA ARG A 455 12.37 -16.09 8.00
C ARG A 455 12.41 -17.10 6.86
N GLN A 456 11.38 -17.91 6.67
CA GLN A 456 11.32 -18.92 5.61
C GLN A 456 11.25 -18.25 4.24
N GLY A 457 10.42 -17.22 4.05
CA GLY A 457 10.38 -16.44 2.81
C GLY A 457 11.73 -15.79 2.46
N PHE A 458 12.50 -15.36 3.48
CA PHE A 458 13.85 -14.85 3.29
C PHE A 458 14.87 -15.95 2.99
N VAL A 459 14.79 -17.10 3.66
CA VAL A 459 15.62 -18.27 3.38
C VAL A 459 15.37 -18.73 1.95
N ASP A 460 14.11 -18.96 1.56
CA ASP A 460 13.73 -19.34 0.21
C ASP A 460 14.28 -18.36 -0.83
N LEU A 461 14.21 -17.05 -0.58
CA LEU A 461 14.79 -16.03 -1.46
C LEU A 461 16.32 -16.15 -1.60
N GLN A 462 17.02 -16.54 -0.54
CA GLN A 462 18.48 -16.69 -0.53
C GLN A 462 18.95 -18.05 -1.05
N THR A 463 18.13 -19.09 -0.90
CA THR A 463 18.45 -20.49 -1.23
C THR A 463 17.74 -20.98 -2.50
N GLU A 464 17.00 -20.11 -3.21
CA GLU A 464 16.38 -20.45 -4.48
C GLU A 464 17.48 -20.79 -5.50
N ASN A 465 17.66 -22.08 -5.76
CA ASN A 465 18.62 -22.56 -6.75
C ASN A 465 18.05 -22.41 -8.17
N SER A 466 18.93 -22.17 -9.14
CA SER A 466 18.61 -22.13 -10.58
C SER A 466 18.41 -23.55 -11.15
N ASP A 467 17.60 -24.38 -10.50
CA ASP A 467 17.27 -25.75 -10.95
C ASP A 467 16.24 -25.74 -12.10
N LEU A 468 15.97 -24.57 -12.69
CA LEU A 468 15.12 -24.39 -13.86
C LEU A 468 15.87 -24.83 -15.12
N ILE A 469 15.21 -25.65 -15.94
CA ILE A 469 15.84 -26.35 -17.07
C ILE A 469 16.30 -25.36 -18.15
N GLN A 470 17.54 -25.51 -18.60
CA GLN A 470 18.12 -24.75 -19.72
C GLN A 470 18.09 -25.53 -21.06
N ASN A 471 17.89 -26.85 -21.03
CA ASN A 471 17.94 -27.72 -22.21
C ASN A 471 16.56 -28.35 -22.48
N VAL A 472 15.82 -27.84 -23.48
CA VAL A 472 14.45 -28.30 -23.80
C VAL A 472 14.38 -29.05 -25.14
N GLY A 473 15.51 -29.60 -25.62
CA GLY A 473 15.55 -30.34 -26.88
C GLY A 473 15.12 -29.47 -28.07
N ALA A 474 14.32 -30.03 -28.97
CA ALA A 474 13.76 -29.30 -30.11
C ALA A 474 12.58 -28.43 -29.68
N ILE A 475 12.61 -27.14 -30.02
CA ILE A 475 11.54 -26.21 -29.69
C ILE A 475 10.36 -26.45 -30.64
N PRO A 476 9.13 -26.61 -30.12
CA PRO A 476 7.94 -26.89 -30.92
C PRO A 476 7.43 -25.61 -31.60
N PHE A 477 8.14 -25.09 -32.61
CA PHE A 477 7.67 -23.94 -33.38
C PHE A 477 6.44 -24.29 -34.23
N LEU A 478 5.47 -23.37 -34.29
CA LEU A 478 4.41 -23.41 -35.29
C LEU A 478 4.98 -23.15 -36.68
N ASP A 479 4.43 -23.85 -37.66
CA ASP A 479 4.65 -23.54 -39.07
C ASP A 479 4.26 -22.08 -39.36
N TYR A 480 4.95 -21.48 -40.34
CA TYR A 480 4.74 -20.08 -40.71
C TYR A 480 3.27 -19.73 -40.96
N LYS A 481 2.53 -20.58 -41.70
CA LYS A 481 1.11 -20.36 -41.99
C LYS A 481 0.28 -20.21 -40.72
N HIS A 482 0.48 -21.09 -39.73
CA HIS A 482 -0.27 -21.08 -38.47
C HIS A 482 0.13 -19.89 -37.59
N PHE A 483 1.42 -19.56 -37.55
CA PHE A 483 1.93 -18.36 -36.88
C PHE A 483 1.30 -17.09 -37.46
N ALA A 484 1.36 -16.93 -38.79
CA ALA A 484 0.85 -15.75 -39.49
C ALA A 484 -0.66 -15.60 -39.28
N LEU A 485 -1.43 -16.68 -39.35
CA LEU A 485 -2.89 -16.64 -39.15
C LEU A 485 -3.28 -16.26 -37.74
N LYS A 486 -2.61 -16.78 -36.72
CA LYS A 486 -2.87 -16.39 -35.33
C LYS A 486 -2.60 -14.90 -35.09
N ILE A 487 -1.71 -14.29 -35.87
CA ILE A 487 -1.45 -12.83 -35.81
C ILE A 487 -2.45 -12.04 -36.65
N PHE A 488 -2.74 -12.49 -37.87
CA PHE A 488 -3.65 -11.81 -38.79
C PHE A 488 -5.09 -11.84 -38.25
N PHE A 489 -5.51 -12.98 -37.71
CA PHE A 489 -6.86 -13.24 -37.20
C PHE A 489 -6.79 -13.85 -35.78
N PRO A 490 -6.46 -13.05 -34.74
CA PRO A 490 -6.27 -13.56 -33.38
C PRO A 490 -7.56 -14.07 -32.72
N GLU A 491 -8.73 -13.63 -33.19
CA GLU A 491 -10.04 -14.17 -32.75
C GLU A 491 -10.31 -15.57 -33.30
N GLY A 492 -9.52 -16.04 -34.28
CA GLY A 492 -9.71 -17.32 -34.94
C GLY A 492 -11.02 -17.41 -35.71
N GLY A 493 -11.57 -18.63 -35.76
CA GLY A 493 -12.89 -18.90 -36.34
C GLY A 493 -12.87 -19.33 -37.82
N PRO A 494 -14.06 -19.50 -38.43
CA PRO A 494 -14.20 -20.05 -39.78
C PRO A 494 -13.44 -19.23 -40.83
N LEU A 495 -13.43 -17.90 -40.68
CA LEU A 495 -12.72 -16.99 -41.58
C LEU A 495 -11.22 -17.28 -41.61
N ALA A 496 -10.57 -17.49 -40.46
CA ALA A 496 -9.14 -17.77 -40.40
C ALA A 496 -8.79 -19.12 -41.05
N ASN A 497 -9.62 -20.15 -40.82
CA ASN A 497 -9.41 -21.47 -41.38
C ASN A 497 -9.57 -21.50 -42.92
N MET A 498 -10.43 -20.64 -43.48
CA MET A 498 -10.58 -20.51 -44.94
C MET A 498 -9.35 -19.93 -45.65
N MET A 499 -8.45 -19.26 -44.91
CA MET A 499 -7.28 -18.59 -45.49
C MET A 499 -6.08 -19.51 -45.70
N ILE A 500 -6.11 -20.76 -45.20
CA ILE A 500 -5.08 -21.77 -45.45
C ILE A 500 -5.41 -22.58 -46.70
N LYS A 501 -4.40 -22.92 -47.50
CA LYS A 501 -4.49 -24.01 -48.49
C LYS A 501 -4.17 -25.35 -47.82
N ASP A 502 -5.19 -26.12 -47.46
CA ASP A 502 -4.97 -27.48 -46.95
C ASP A 502 -4.68 -28.48 -48.09
N ILE A 503 -3.82 -29.46 -47.81
CA ILE A 503 -3.36 -30.50 -48.76
C ILE A 503 -4.56 -31.31 -49.34
N SER A 504 -5.68 -31.39 -48.63
CA SER A 504 -6.92 -32.03 -49.09
C SER A 504 -7.69 -31.24 -50.16
N GLN A 505 -7.44 -29.93 -50.30
CA GLN A 505 -8.01 -29.10 -51.38
C GLN A 505 -7.23 -29.18 -52.69
N VAL A 506 -6.06 -29.82 -52.70
CA VAL A 506 -5.26 -30.07 -53.93
C VAL A 506 -6.01 -31.00 -54.91
N ALA A 507 -6.99 -31.79 -54.42
CA ALA A 507 -7.81 -32.69 -55.25
C ALA A 507 -8.96 -31.99 -55.98
N VAL A 508 -9.34 -30.77 -55.60
CA VAL A 508 -10.30 -29.96 -56.37
C VAL A 508 -9.48 -29.05 -57.25
N LYS A 509 -9.47 -29.33 -58.56
CA LYS A 509 -8.97 -28.40 -59.58
C LYS A 509 -9.43 -26.99 -59.20
N ILE A 510 -8.48 -26.12 -58.85
CA ILE A 510 -8.71 -24.69 -58.74
C ILE A 510 -9.08 -24.26 -60.16
N GLU A 511 -10.38 -24.29 -60.47
CA GLU A 511 -10.90 -23.52 -61.59
C GLU A 511 -10.43 -22.09 -61.36
N VAL A 512 -9.75 -21.55 -62.37
CA VAL A 512 -9.25 -20.20 -62.39
C VAL A 512 -10.46 -19.29 -62.14
N ASP A 513 -10.56 -18.76 -60.92
CA ASP A 513 -11.65 -17.88 -60.54
C ASP A 513 -11.42 -16.53 -61.21
N GLU A 514 -11.85 -16.42 -62.47
CA GLU A 514 -11.62 -15.26 -63.36
C GLU A 514 -11.95 -13.95 -62.64
N LYS A 515 -13.03 -13.94 -61.84
CA LYS A 515 -13.43 -12.78 -61.03
C LYS A 515 -12.39 -12.39 -59.96
N CYS A 516 -11.76 -13.35 -59.29
CA CYS A 516 -10.69 -13.08 -58.33
C CYS A 516 -9.43 -12.59 -59.04
N GLN A 517 -9.14 -13.06 -60.25
CA GLN A 517 -8.02 -12.53 -61.04
C GLN A 517 -8.24 -11.08 -61.44
N VAL A 518 -9.44 -10.73 -61.92
CA VAL A 518 -9.78 -9.33 -62.26
C VAL A 518 -9.75 -8.45 -61.01
N PHE A 519 -10.28 -8.93 -59.88
CA PHE A 519 -10.22 -8.16 -58.63
C PHE A 519 -8.80 -8.03 -58.06
N SER A 520 -7.96 -9.06 -58.18
CA SER A 520 -6.54 -8.99 -57.81
C SER A 520 -5.79 -7.96 -58.65
N ALA A 521 -6.06 -7.91 -59.96
CA ALA A 521 -5.49 -6.87 -60.83
C ALA A 521 -5.90 -5.46 -60.40
N LEU A 522 -7.17 -5.27 -60.01
CA LEU A 522 -7.67 -3.99 -59.50
C LEU A 522 -7.03 -3.61 -58.16
N ILE A 523 -6.86 -4.58 -57.24
CA ILE A 523 -6.18 -4.37 -55.95
C ILE A 523 -4.70 -4.02 -56.14
N ARG A 524 -4.06 -4.46 -57.23
CA ARG A 524 -2.68 -4.09 -57.57
C ARG A 524 -2.55 -2.68 -58.17
N ASP A 525 -3.65 -2.00 -58.49
CA ASP A 525 -3.62 -0.59 -58.86
C ASP A 525 -3.49 0.30 -57.61
N GLN A 526 -2.38 1.04 -57.53
CA GLN A 526 -2.04 1.89 -56.39
C GLN A 526 -3.07 2.98 -56.12
N THR A 527 -3.66 3.56 -57.17
CA THR A 527 -4.65 4.65 -57.04
C THR A 527 -5.95 4.10 -56.48
N PHE A 528 -6.41 2.96 -57.00
CA PHE A 528 -7.59 2.27 -56.51
C PHE A 528 -7.43 1.89 -55.04
N LEU A 529 -6.36 1.16 -54.70
CA LEU A 529 -6.22 0.60 -53.35
C LEU A 529 -6.09 1.70 -52.28
N THR A 530 -5.39 2.79 -52.60
CA THR A 530 -5.29 3.95 -51.70
C THR A 530 -6.67 4.60 -51.49
N CYS A 531 -7.44 4.80 -52.56
CA CYS A 531 -8.80 5.35 -52.46
C CYS A 531 -9.75 4.39 -51.72
N PHE A 532 -9.62 3.09 -51.95
CA PHE A 532 -10.38 2.04 -51.27
C PHE A 532 -10.16 2.09 -49.76
N VAL A 533 -8.91 2.09 -49.31
CA VAL A 533 -8.57 2.14 -47.88
C VAL A 533 -9.11 3.43 -47.23
N HIS A 534 -8.86 4.60 -47.82
CA HIS A 534 -9.32 5.86 -47.25
C HIS A 534 -10.86 5.99 -47.24
N ALA A 535 -11.54 5.52 -48.29
CA ALA A 535 -13.00 5.53 -48.35
C ALA A 535 -13.61 4.71 -47.21
N LEU A 536 -13.02 3.55 -46.88
CA LEU A 536 -13.46 2.71 -45.77
C LEU A 536 -13.19 3.37 -44.40
N GLU A 537 -12.01 3.94 -44.21
CA GLU A 537 -11.62 4.55 -42.92
C GLU A 537 -12.43 5.80 -42.56
N GLU A 538 -12.91 6.56 -43.56
CA GLU A 538 -13.74 7.74 -43.37
C GLU A 538 -15.18 7.40 -42.92
N GLN A 539 -15.58 6.13 -42.98
CA GLN A 539 -16.94 5.71 -42.59
C GLN A 539 -17.12 5.63 -41.08
N LYS A 540 -18.14 6.32 -40.56
CA LYS A 540 -18.45 6.37 -39.12
C LYS A 540 -18.76 5.00 -38.51
N TYR A 541 -19.37 4.10 -39.27
CA TYR A 541 -19.77 2.76 -38.81
C TYR A 541 -18.71 1.68 -39.06
N PHE A 542 -17.55 2.04 -39.59
CA PHE A 542 -16.47 1.11 -39.86
C PHE A 542 -15.62 0.90 -38.60
N SER A 543 -15.80 -0.24 -37.94
CA SER A 543 -15.26 -0.50 -36.61
C SER A 543 -13.76 -0.80 -36.63
N ILE A 544 -13.12 -0.75 -35.45
CA ILE A 544 -11.70 -1.18 -35.30
C ILE A 544 -11.53 -2.65 -35.71
N LYS A 545 -12.54 -3.49 -35.47
CA LYS A 545 -12.53 -4.89 -35.89
C LYS A 545 -12.52 -5.00 -37.42
N ASP A 546 -13.36 -4.23 -38.11
CA ASP A 546 -13.40 -4.22 -39.58
C ASP A 546 -12.07 -3.74 -40.17
N LYS A 547 -11.47 -2.69 -39.59
CA LYS A 547 -10.14 -2.20 -39.96
C LYS A 547 -9.09 -3.31 -39.86
N CYS A 548 -9.10 -4.06 -38.75
CA CYS A 548 -8.17 -5.15 -38.56
C CYS A 548 -8.38 -6.30 -39.54
N VAL A 549 -9.65 -6.65 -39.82
CA VAL A 549 -9.99 -7.71 -40.78
C VAL A 549 -9.56 -7.31 -42.19
N VAL A 550 -9.87 -6.10 -42.65
CA VAL A 550 -9.48 -5.62 -43.99
C VAL A 550 -7.96 -5.59 -44.13
N ALA A 551 -7.23 -5.07 -43.13
CA ALA A 551 -5.77 -5.07 -43.15
C ALA A 551 -5.19 -6.50 -43.29
N SER A 552 -5.73 -7.45 -42.53
CA SER A 552 -5.32 -8.85 -42.59
C SER A 552 -5.69 -9.53 -43.90
N LEU A 553 -6.87 -9.27 -44.46
CA LEU A 553 -7.26 -9.79 -45.77
C LEU A 553 -6.38 -9.21 -46.90
N LEU A 554 -6.08 -7.91 -46.85
CA LEU A 554 -5.14 -7.27 -47.78
C LEU A 554 -3.74 -7.87 -47.67
N THR A 555 -3.28 -8.16 -46.45
CA THR A 555 -2.00 -8.83 -46.22
C THR A 555 -1.98 -10.21 -46.88
N VAL A 556 -3.06 -11.00 -46.74
CA VAL A 556 -3.16 -12.33 -47.36
C VAL A 556 -3.26 -12.23 -48.88
N ALA A 557 -4.06 -11.31 -49.42
CA ALA A 557 -4.24 -11.13 -50.85
C ALA A 557 -2.98 -10.62 -51.58
N LEU A 558 -2.12 -9.89 -50.87
CA LEU A 558 -0.85 -9.35 -51.38
C LEU A 558 0.38 -10.09 -50.84
N HIS A 559 0.18 -11.26 -50.21
CA HIS A 559 1.28 -12.01 -49.61
C HIS A 559 2.31 -12.49 -50.64
N GLY A 560 1.86 -12.85 -51.85
CA GLY A 560 2.72 -13.19 -52.98
C GLY A 560 3.47 -12.00 -53.61
N ASP A 561 3.18 -10.76 -53.20
CA ASP A 561 3.84 -9.53 -53.69
C ASP A 561 4.15 -8.57 -52.54
N LEU A 562 5.01 -9.01 -51.62
CA LEU A 562 5.46 -8.20 -50.49
C LEU A 562 6.14 -6.87 -50.89
N PRO A 563 6.87 -6.77 -52.03
CA PRO A 563 7.35 -5.47 -52.52
C PRO A 563 6.23 -4.46 -52.73
N TYR A 564 5.13 -4.85 -53.40
CA TYR A 564 3.99 -3.97 -53.59
C TYR A 564 3.28 -3.65 -52.27
N LEU A 565 3.07 -4.64 -51.40
CA LEU A 565 2.48 -4.45 -50.07
C LEU A 565 3.28 -3.45 -49.23
N THR A 566 4.62 -3.50 -49.31
CA THR A 566 5.51 -2.58 -48.59
C THR A 566 5.37 -1.15 -49.10
N GLN A 567 5.34 -0.95 -50.42
CA GLN A 567 5.12 0.36 -51.01
C GLN A 567 3.77 0.96 -50.59
N LEU A 568 2.70 0.16 -50.65
CA LEU A 568 1.37 0.57 -50.20
C LEU A 568 1.38 0.97 -48.73
N MET A 569 2.02 0.17 -47.87
CA MET A 569 2.13 0.45 -46.44
C MET A 569 2.83 1.79 -46.20
N GLU A 570 3.91 2.07 -46.90
CA GLU A 570 4.66 3.34 -46.79
C GLU A 570 3.81 4.53 -47.19
N ASP A 571 3.09 4.44 -48.31
CA ASP A 571 2.22 5.51 -48.80
C ASP A 571 1.07 5.80 -47.83
N LEU A 572 0.43 4.75 -47.31
CA LEU A 572 -0.65 4.87 -46.32
C LEU A 572 -0.13 5.38 -44.98
N LEU A 573 1.07 4.96 -44.53
CA LEU A 573 1.70 5.47 -43.32
C LEU A 573 2.04 6.95 -43.48
N GLN A 574 2.60 7.34 -44.62
CA GLN A 574 2.89 8.74 -44.89
C GLN A 574 1.61 9.58 -44.89
N SER A 575 0.54 9.09 -45.54
CA SER A 575 -0.77 9.75 -45.51
C SER A 575 -1.29 9.91 -44.07
N LEU A 576 -1.25 8.85 -43.26
CA LEU A 576 -1.64 8.90 -41.84
C LEU A 576 -0.82 9.94 -41.08
N MET A 577 0.49 10.00 -41.31
CA MET A 577 1.36 10.97 -40.66
C MET A 577 1.06 12.42 -41.08
N ASP A 578 0.60 12.64 -42.31
CA ASP A 578 0.28 13.97 -42.87
C ASP A 578 -1.11 14.48 -42.46
N GLN A 579 -1.96 13.63 -41.88
CA GLN A 579 -3.31 14.03 -41.46
C GLN A 579 -3.31 15.06 -40.31
N PRO A 580 -4.16 16.11 -40.37
CA PRO A 580 -4.21 17.17 -39.36
C PRO A 580 -4.77 16.72 -38.01
N SER A 581 -5.54 15.62 -37.97
CA SER A 581 -6.02 14.97 -36.75
C SER A 581 -4.87 14.46 -35.87
N ASN A 582 -3.70 14.21 -36.44
CA ASN A 582 -2.49 13.75 -35.75
C ASN A 582 -1.59 14.93 -35.30
N ALA A 583 -2.21 16.00 -34.81
CA ALA A 583 -1.53 17.24 -34.41
C ALA A 583 -0.46 17.06 -33.30
N GLN A 584 -0.48 15.94 -32.56
CA GLN A 584 0.56 15.59 -31.59
C GLN A 584 1.41 14.41 -32.12
N PRO A 585 2.60 14.67 -32.68
CA PRO A 585 3.46 13.63 -33.26
C PRO A 585 3.79 12.48 -32.30
N LYS A 586 3.92 12.74 -30.99
CA LYS A 586 4.21 11.73 -29.96
C LYS A 586 3.05 10.74 -29.71
N LEU A 587 1.85 10.97 -30.25
CA LEU A 587 0.71 10.04 -30.13
C LEU A 587 0.54 9.12 -31.34
N LEU A 588 1.27 9.37 -32.43
CA LEU A 588 1.19 8.58 -33.65
C LEU A 588 1.55 7.10 -33.39
N LEU A 589 0.84 6.18 -34.03
CA LEU A 589 1.01 4.73 -33.92
C LEU A 589 0.79 4.17 -32.51
N ARG A 590 0.26 4.94 -31.55
CA ARG A 590 0.08 4.48 -30.17
C ARG A 590 -1.06 3.46 -29.98
N ARG A 591 -2.11 3.56 -30.79
CA ARG A 591 -3.31 2.70 -30.76
C ARG A 591 -3.60 2.19 -32.17
N THR A 592 -4.34 1.10 -32.32
CA THR A 592 -4.76 0.64 -33.65
C THR A 592 -6.07 1.31 -34.02
N GLU A 593 -5.98 2.43 -34.73
CA GLU A 593 -7.12 3.26 -35.13
C GLU A 593 -7.28 3.32 -36.66
N SER A 594 -6.32 2.78 -37.41
CA SER A 594 -6.29 2.71 -38.88
C SER A 594 -5.98 1.29 -39.39
N ILE A 595 -6.32 1.04 -40.65
CA ILE A 595 -5.98 -0.18 -41.42
C ILE A 595 -4.47 -0.31 -41.51
N VAL A 596 -3.76 0.77 -41.82
CA VAL A 596 -2.31 0.75 -42.03
C VAL A 596 -1.54 0.36 -40.76
N GLU A 597 -2.03 0.73 -39.59
CA GLU A 597 -1.42 0.34 -38.31
C GLU A 597 -1.49 -1.17 -38.04
N LYS A 598 -2.59 -1.83 -38.44
CA LYS A 598 -2.69 -3.29 -38.39
C LYS A 598 -1.86 -3.93 -39.50
N LEU A 599 -1.84 -3.34 -40.69
CA LEU A 599 -1.04 -3.80 -41.83
C LEU A 599 0.45 -3.79 -41.48
N LEU A 600 0.91 -2.75 -40.76
CA LEU A 600 2.27 -2.67 -40.22
C LEU A 600 2.57 -3.80 -39.23
N THR A 601 1.65 -4.13 -38.32
CA THR A 601 1.81 -5.29 -37.40
C THR A 601 1.95 -6.59 -38.19
N ASN A 602 1.14 -6.78 -39.23
CA ASN A 602 1.17 -7.96 -40.07
C ASN A 602 2.50 -8.03 -40.86
N TRP A 603 2.92 -6.92 -41.46
CA TRP A 603 4.19 -6.79 -42.18
C TRP A 603 5.41 -7.09 -41.29
N MET A 604 5.45 -6.53 -40.08
CA MET A 604 6.48 -6.83 -39.09
C MET A 604 6.54 -8.32 -38.77
N SER A 605 5.38 -8.98 -38.69
CA SER A 605 5.30 -10.41 -38.38
C SER A 605 5.80 -11.27 -39.52
N ILE A 606 5.54 -10.88 -40.77
CA ILE A 606 6.08 -11.55 -41.96
C ILE A 606 7.61 -11.43 -41.96
N CYS A 607 8.13 -10.21 -41.90
CA CYS A 607 9.55 -9.96 -42.10
C CYS A 607 10.44 -10.37 -40.90
N LEU A 608 9.88 -10.47 -39.69
CA LEU A 608 10.62 -10.83 -38.48
C LEU A 608 10.43 -12.28 -38.04
N TYR A 609 9.63 -13.10 -38.75
CA TYR A 609 9.45 -14.50 -38.40
C TYR A 609 10.78 -15.29 -38.42
N GLY A 610 11.65 -15.03 -39.40
CA GLY A 610 12.98 -15.64 -39.45
C GLY A 610 13.81 -15.30 -38.22
N PHE A 611 13.91 -14.00 -37.88
CA PHE A 611 14.62 -13.54 -36.68
C PHE A 611 14.03 -14.09 -35.38
N LEU A 612 12.69 -14.15 -35.29
CA LEU A 612 11.98 -14.76 -34.17
C LEU A 612 12.39 -16.23 -34.02
N ARG A 613 12.40 -17.01 -35.09
CA ARG A 613 12.76 -18.44 -35.02
C ARG A 613 14.24 -18.68 -34.70
N GLU A 614 15.12 -17.83 -35.22
CA GLU A 614 16.57 -18.01 -35.09
C GLU A 614 17.16 -17.48 -33.77
N SER A 615 16.65 -16.35 -33.26
CA SER A 615 17.30 -15.64 -32.13
C SER A 615 16.42 -15.51 -30.88
N VAL A 616 15.11 -15.30 -31.05
CA VAL A 616 14.22 -14.91 -29.93
C VAL A 616 13.36 -16.06 -29.41
N GLY A 617 13.04 -17.03 -30.28
CA GLY A 617 12.11 -18.11 -29.99
C GLY A 617 12.59 -19.05 -28.89
N GLN A 618 13.88 -19.39 -28.90
CA GLN A 618 14.47 -20.21 -27.83
C GLN A 618 14.41 -19.51 -26.46
N PRO A 619 14.93 -18.27 -26.28
CA PRO A 619 14.76 -17.53 -25.03
C PRO A 619 13.31 -17.40 -24.58
N LEU A 620 12.37 -17.16 -25.51
CA LEU A 620 10.94 -17.03 -25.19
C LEU A 620 10.35 -18.34 -24.68
N PHE A 621 10.65 -19.47 -25.34
CA PHE A 621 10.17 -20.78 -24.91
C PHE A 621 10.75 -21.19 -23.57
N LEU A 622 12.05 -20.92 -23.35
CA LEU A 622 12.71 -21.15 -22.07
C LEU A 622 12.09 -20.33 -20.96
N LEU A 623 11.77 -19.05 -21.20
CA LEU A 623 11.08 -18.20 -20.23
C LEU A 623 9.71 -18.77 -19.84
N VAL A 624 8.89 -19.16 -20.82
CA VAL A 624 7.55 -19.70 -20.55
C VAL A 624 7.65 -21.04 -19.79
N SER A 625 8.61 -21.88 -20.18
CA SER A 625 8.88 -23.16 -19.50
C SER A 625 9.34 -22.94 -18.06
N ALA A 626 10.26 -22.00 -17.86
CA ALA A 626 10.79 -21.63 -16.55
C ALA A 626 9.70 -21.04 -15.64
N LEU A 627 8.84 -20.18 -16.16
CA LEU A 627 7.69 -19.64 -15.43
C LEU A 627 6.72 -20.74 -15.01
N THR A 628 6.33 -21.60 -15.95
CA THR A 628 5.42 -22.72 -15.70
C THR A 628 5.99 -23.65 -14.63
N GLN A 629 7.28 -24.00 -14.75
CA GLN A 629 7.98 -24.81 -13.76
C GLN A 629 8.04 -24.13 -12.38
N GLN A 630 8.33 -22.83 -12.34
CA GLN A 630 8.44 -22.08 -11.08
C GLN A 630 7.08 -21.96 -10.38
N ILE A 631 6.00 -21.75 -11.12
CA ILE A 631 4.63 -21.74 -10.58
C ILE A 631 4.31 -23.12 -9.97
N SER A 632 4.56 -24.19 -10.72
CA SER A 632 4.27 -25.58 -10.32
C SER A 632 5.13 -26.12 -9.16
N LYS A 633 6.20 -25.42 -8.75
CA LYS A 633 6.99 -25.77 -7.56
C LYS A 633 6.22 -25.55 -6.25
N GLY A 634 5.28 -24.61 -6.22
CA GLY A 634 4.48 -24.31 -5.04
C GLY A 634 3.02 -24.73 -5.17
N PRO A 635 2.24 -24.58 -4.10
CA PRO A 635 0.80 -24.85 -4.14
C PRO A 635 0.09 -23.96 -5.16
N VAL A 636 -0.80 -24.58 -5.93
CA VAL A 636 -1.69 -23.92 -6.89
C VAL A 636 -3.12 -24.34 -6.55
N ASP A 637 -4.00 -23.37 -6.35
CA ASP A 637 -5.42 -23.63 -6.16
C ASP A 637 -6.06 -24.06 -7.49
N ALA A 638 -6.77 -25.19 -7.51
CA ALA A 638 -7.25 -25.79 -8.77
C ALA A 638 -8.50 -25.08 -9.32
N VAL A 639 -9.16 -24.26 -8.50
CA VAL A 639 -10.43 -23.59 -8.83
C VAL A 639 -10.19 -22.14 -9.26
N THR A 640 -9.43 -21.40 -8.47
CA THR A 640 -9.09 -19.99 -8.73
C THR A 640 -7.79 -19.81 -9.51
N GLU A 641 -7.01 -20.89 -9.68
CA GLU A 641 -5.70 -20.89 -10.34
C GLU A 641 -4.66 -19.97 -9.66
N LYS A 642 -4.92 -19.50 -8.43
CA LYS A 642 -3.94 -18.72 -7.64
C LYS A 642 -2.82 -19.62 -7.17
N ALA A 643 -1.59 -19.12 -7.24
CA ALA A 643 -0.40 -19.87 -6.86
C ALA A 643 0.47 -19.14 -5.85
N LEU A 644 1.24 -19.89 -5.06
CA LEU A 644 2.20 -19.32 -4.11
C LEU A 644 3.35 -18.59 -4.82
N TYR A 645 3.86 -19.15 -5.92
CA TYR A 645 4.87 -18.54 -6.77
C TYR A 645 4.21 -17.92 -7.99
N THR A 646 4.38 -16.61 -8.17
CA THR A 646 3.77 -15.82 -9.24
C THR A 646 4.52 -14.50 -9.39
N LEU A 647 4.38 -13.84 -10.54
CA LEU A 647 4.85 -12.46 -10.74
C LEU A 647 3.75 -11.42 -10.55
N ASN A 648 2.51 -11.85 -10.39
CA ASN A 648 1.33 -10.99 -10.30
C ASN A 648 0.68 -11.10 -8.92
N GLU A 649 0.44 -9.95 -8.28
CA GLU A 649 -0.11 -9.86 -6.92
C GLU A 649 -1.57 -10.34 -6.81
N ASP A 650 -2.37 -10.20 -7.85
CA ASP A 650 -3.78 -10.64 -7.86
C ASP A 650 -3.91 -12.16 -7.91
N TRP A 651 -2.89 -12.81 -8.47
CA TRP A 651 -2.77 -14.26 -8.62
C TRP A 651 -2.01 -14.93 -7.47
N LEU A 652 -1.64 -14.16 -6.44
CA LEU A 652 -0.89 -14.66 -5.29
C LEU A 652 -1.79 -15.45 -4.34
N LEU A 653 -1.43 -16.70 -4.08
CA LEU A 653 -2.06 -17.54 -3.07
C LEU A 653 -1.46 -17.26 -1.69
N TRP A 654 -1.94 -16.20 -1.05
CA TRP A 654 -1.51 -15.78 0.29
C TRP A 654 -2.09 -16.63 1.44
N GLN A 655 -2.94 -17.62 1.12
CA GLN A 655 -3.57 -18.54 2.09
C GLN A 655 -2.89 -19.92 2.14
N ALA A 656 -1.86 -20.14 1.31
CA ALA A 656 -1.24 -21.46 1.09
C ALA A 656 -0.74 -22.16 2.37
N GLN A 657 -0.41 -21.41 3.42
CA GLN A 657 0.17 -21.98 4.64
C GLN A 657 -0.86 -22.56 5.62
N ASP A 658 -2.15 -22.22 5.50
CA ASP A 658 -3.20 -22.83 6.31
C ASP A 658 -3.31 -24.36 6.03
N PHE A 659 -2.72 -24.86 4.93
CA PHE A 659 -2.85 -26.25 4.47
C PHE A 659 -1.68 -27.17 4.86
N ASN A 660 -0.58 -26.66 5.45
CA ASN A 660 0.64 -27.42 5.78
C ASN A 660 1.02 -28.42 4.68
N PHE A 661 1.63 -27.92 3.60
CA PHE A 661 2.09 -28.72 2.46
C PHE A 661 3.55 -29.14 2.61
N SER A 662 3.92 -30.23 1.96
CA SER A 662 5.29 -30.75 1.91
C SER A 662 5.58 -31.33 0.52
N PRO A 663 6.81 -31.19 0.02
CA PRO A 663 7.21 -31.82 -1.24
C PRO A 663 7.22 -33.35 -1.10
N LEU A 664 6.83 -34.04 -2.16
CA LEU A 664 6.84 -35.49 -2.30
C LEU A 664 7.58 -35.87 -3.59
N LYS A 665 8.40 -36.90 -3.51
CA LYS A 665 9.01 -37.58 -4.65
C LYS A 665 8.23 -38.86 -4.92
N LEU A 666 7.49 -38.90 -6.02
CA LEU A 666 6.67 -40.04 -6.42
C LEU A 666 7.44 -40.92 -7.40
N ASN A 667 7.35 -42.24 -7.22
CA ASN A 667 7.89 -43.24 -8.13
C ASN A 667 6.79 -43.69 -9.11
N VAL A 668 6.80 -43.13 -10.31
CA VAL A 668 5.70 -43.31 -11.27
C VAL A 668 6.01 -44.41 -12.27
N LEU A 669 5.10 -45.37 -12.40
CA LEU A 669 5.20 -46.53 -13.29
C LEU A 669 4.12 -46.43 -14.37
N PHE A 670 4.49 -46.58 -15.64
CA PHE A 670 3.51 -46.60 -16.73
C PHE A 670 3.16 -48.05 -17.07
N ALA A 671 1.88 -48.38 -17.08
CA ALA A 671 1.43 -49.70 -17.52
C ALA A 671 1.63 -49.85 -19.04
N VAL A 672 2.20 -50.98 -19.44
CA VAL A 672 2.46 -51.35 -20.83
C VAL A 672 1.73 -52.66 -21.15
N GLY A 673 1.01 -52.69 -22.28
CA GLY A 673 0.25 -53.88 -22.70
C GLY A 673 -0.96 -54.19 -21.82
N THR A 674 -1.59 -55.35 -22.02
CA THR A 674 -2.79 -55.78 -21.28
C THR A 674 -2.47 -56.68 -20.07
N GLU A 675 -1.23 -57.15 -19.94
CA GLU A 675 -0.81 -58.14 -18.92
C GLU A 675 -0.21 -57.49 -17.65
N GLY A 676 -0.31 -56.17 -17.51
CA GLY A 676 0.07 -55.47 -16.28
C GLY A 676 1.57 -55.21 -16.11
N GLU A 677 2.38 -55.46 -17.14
CA GLU A 677 3.78 -55.05 -17.21
C GLU A 677 3.91 -53.54 -16.98
N VAL A 678 4.97 -53.13 -16.28
CA VAL A 678 5.23 -51.73 -15.91
C VAL A 678 6.57 -51.28 -16.46
N SER A 679 6.64 -50.03 -16.91
CA SER A 679 7.86 -49.39 -17.38
C SER A 679 8.89 -49.20 -16.27
N GLU A 680 10.09 -48.74 -16.65
CA GLU A 680 11.03 -48.16 -15.69
C GLU A 680 10.37 -47.00 -14.92
N SER A 681 10.73 -46.85 -13.64
CA SER A 681 10.20 -45.82 -12.76
C SER A 681 10.64 -44.42 -13.17
N LEU A 682 9.69 -43.49 -13.20
CA LEU A 682 9.90 -42.06 -13.39
C LEU A 682 9.75 -41.33 -12.05
N GLU A 683 10.82 -40.68 -11.56
CA GLU A 683 10.73 -39.82 -10.38
C GLU A 683 10.00 -38.51 -10.74
N VAL A 684 8.90 -38.22 -10.04
CA VAL A 684 8.07 -37.02 -10.25
C VAL A 684 7.92 -36.27 -8.94
N ASN A 685 8.26 -34.97 -8.94
CA ASN A 685 8.05 -34.10 -7.78
C ASN A 685 6.59 -33.61 -7.75
N ALA A 686 5.92 -33.81 -6.62
CA ALA A 686 4.56 -33.34 -6.34
C ALA A 686 4.51 -32.70 -4.93
N LEU A 687 3.36 -32.17 -4.55
CA LEU A 687 3.08 -31.61 -3.24
C LEU A 687 1.94 -32.40 -2.59
N THR A 688 1.96 -32.53 -1.27
CA THR A 688 0.85 -33.15 -0.53
C THR A 688 -0.50 -32.48 -0.79
N CYS A 689 -0.51 -31.18 -1.11
CA CYS A 689 -1.70 -30.42 -1.46
C CYS A 689 -2.03 -30.41 -2.95
N ASP A 690 -1.35 -31.18 -3.81
CA ASP A 690 -1.75 -31.27 -5.21
C ASP A 690 -3.03 -32.11 -5.34
N THR A 691 -3.96 -31.65 -6.18
CA THR A 691 -5.12 -32.45 -6.62
C THR A 691 -4.69 -33.58 -7.55
N ILE A 692 -5.53 -34.60 -7.70
CA ILE A 692 -5.27 -35.73 -8.59
C ILE A 692 -5.03 -35.28 -10.04
N GLU A 693 -5.76 -34.28 -10.51
CA GLU A 693 -5.58 -33.71 -11.84
C GLU A 693 -4.20 -33.01 -11.98
N GLN A 694 -3.81 -32.20 -10.99
CA GLN A 694 -2.48 -31.55 -10.97
C GLN A 694 -1.34 -32.59 -10.92
N VAL A 695 -1.53 -33.72 -10.24
CA VAL A 695 -0.55 -34.81 -10.23
C VAL A 695 -0.41 -35.44 -11.61
N LYS A 696 -1.54 -35.71 -12.31
CA LYS A 696 -1.51 -36.20 -13.70
C LYS A 696 -0.76 -35.23 -14.61
N GLU A 697 -1.00 -33.92 -14.47
CA GLU A 697 -0.30 -32.88 -15.23
C GLU A 697 1.22 -32.91 -14.95
N LYS A 698 1.64 -32.96 -13.67
CA LYS A 698 3.06 -33.03 -13.29
C LYS A 698 3.75 -34.30 -13.81
N ILE A 699 3.04 -35.44 -13.85
CA ILE A 699 3.54 -36.69 -14.45
C ILE A 699 3.81 -36.49 -15.94
N LEU A 700 2.84 -35.96 -16.68
CA LEU A 700 2.94 -35.75 -18.13
C LEU A 700 4.03 -34.74 -18.49
N GLN A 701 4.12 -33.63 -17.75
CA GLN A 701 5.18 -32.63 -17.91
C GLN A 701 6.56 -33.23 -17.61
N THR A 702 6.68 -34.10 -16.60
CA THR A 702 7.96 -34.75 -16.27
C THR A 702 8.35 -35.79 -17.31
N PHE A 703 7.38 -36.54 -17.84
CA PHE A 703 7.58 -37.48 -18.94
C PHE A 703 8.10 -36.75 -20.18
N GLN A 704 7.41 -35.69 -20.61
CA GLN A 704 7.82 -34.91 -21.78
C GLN A 704 9.22 -34.31 -21.62
N ARG A 705 9.57 -33.83 -20.42
CA ARG A 705 10.90 -33.29 -20.14
C ARG A 705 11.99 -34.35 -20.16
N LYS A 706 11.74 -35.55 -19.62
CA LYS A 706 12.75 -36.63 -19.58
C LYS A 706 12.97 -37.25 -20.96
N PHE A 707 11.89 -37.45 -21.73
CA PHE A 707 11.93 -38.20 -22.99
C PHE A 707 11.93 -37.33 -24.25
N GLY A 708 11.61 -36.04 -24.14
CA GLY A 708 11.63 -35.07 -25.25
C GLY A 708 10.40 -35.08 -26.16
N PHE A 709 9.37 -35.87 -25.83
CA PHE A 709 8.10 -35.94 -26.57
C PHE A 709 6.92 -36.14 -25.60
N PRO A 710 5.71 -35.63 -25.93
CA PRO A 710 4.54 -35.80 -25.06
C PRO A 710 4.12 -37.27 -24.98
N TYR A 711 3.56 -37.67 -23.84
CA TYR A 711 2.94 -38.99 -23.71
C TYR A 711 1.76 -39.10 -24.70
N THR A 712 1.59 -40.27 -25.32
CA THR A 712 0.67 -40.44 -26.46
C THR A 712 -0.81 -40.27 -26.12
N GLN A 713 -1.19 -40.49 -24.86
CA GLN A 713 -2.56 -40.29 -24.39
C GLN A 713 -2.73 -38.90 -23.79
N GLN A 714 -3.91 -38.33 -23.98
CA GLN A 714 -4.26 -37.04 -23.37
C GLN A 714 -4.54 -37.21 -21.87
N GLN A 715 -4.40 -36.14 -21.09
CA GLN A 715 -4.59 -36.14 -19.63
C GLN A 715 -5.92 -36.79 -19.18
N ARG A 716 -7.02 -36.53 -19.91
CA ARG A 716 -8.36 -37.10 -19.66
C ARG A 716 -8.47 -38.62 -19.86
N GLU A 717 -7.56 -39.20 -20.64
CA GLU A 717 -7.53 -40.62 -21.00
C GLU A 717 -6.69 -41.45 -20.02
N ILE A 718 -6.17 -40.81 -18.97
CA ILE A 718 -5.25 -41.38 -18.00
C ILE A 718 -5.90 -41.42 -16.62
N ASP A 719 -5.79 -42.58 -15.97
CA ASP A 719 -6.11 -42.76 -14.56
C ASP A 719 -4.84 -43.13 -13.78
N ILE A 720 -4.83 -42.84 -12.48
CA ILE A 720 -3.69 -43.12 -11.62
C ILE A 720 -4.10 -43.92 -10.38
N GLU A 721 -3.26 -44.86 -9.97
CA GLU A 721 -3.44 -45.68 -8.77
C GLU A 721 -2.26 -45.52 -7.83
N TYR A 722 -2.53 -45.58 -6.53
CA TYR A 722 -1.52 -45.56 -5.48
C TYR A 722 -1.40 -46.93 -4.80
N GLU A 723 -0.17 -47.42 -4.66
CA GLU A 723 0.10 -48.68 -3.95
C GLU A 723 0.10 -48.48 -2.42
N LYS A 724 -0.91 -49.07 -1.75
CA LYS A 724 -1.03 -49.06 -0.29
C LYS A 724 -1.02 -50.49 0.25
N GLY A 725 0.10 -50.91 0.84
CA GLY A 725 0.24 -52.23 1.46
C GLY A 725 0.11 -53.41 0.49
N GLY A 726 0.64 -53.27 -0.73
CA GLY A 726 0.59 -54.30 -1.78
C GLY A 726 -0.72 -54.37 -2.56
N ARG A 727 -1.63 -53.40 -2.38
CA ARG A 727 -2.85 -53.23 -3.19
C ARG A 727 -2.84 -51.87 -3.86
N TYR A 728 -3.24 -51.81 -5.13
CA TYR A 728 -3.44 -50.56 -5.86
C TYR A 728 -4.82 -49.99 -5.55
N THR A 729 -4.87 -48.74 -5.11
CA THR A 729 -6.09 -47.98 -4.83
C THR A 729 -6.22 -46.89 -5.89
N PRO A 730 -7.35 -46.79 -6.62
CA PRO A 730 -7.56 -45.73 -7.59
C PRO A 730 -7.64 -44.37 -6.88
N LEU A 731 -7.00 -43.37 -7.45
CA LEU A 731 -7.10 -41.99 -6.98
C LEU A 731 -8.09 -41.24 -7.87
N GLU A 732 -9.22 -40.88 -7.28
CA GLU A 732 -10.29 -40.11 -7.92
C GLU A 732 -10.22 -38.63 -7.53
N GLU A 733 -10.72 -37.74 -8.40
CA GLU A 733 -10.75 -36.30 -8.15
C GLU A 733 -11.71 -35.96 -7.00
N VAL A 734 -12.82 -36.70 -6.88
CA VAL A 734 -13.80 -36.67 -5.79
C VAL A 734 -14.33 -38.09 -5.58
N ASP A 735 -14.43 -38.55 -4.34
CA ASP A 735 -14.95 -39.87 -4.00
C ASP A 735 -15.94 -39.79 -2.81
N GLY A 736 -16.46 -40.94 -2.36
CA GLY A 736 -17.38 -40.99 -1.22
C GLY A 736 -16.78 -40.56 0.13
N SER A 737 -15.46 -40.31 0.19
CA SER A 737 -14.76 -39.85 1.38
C SER A 737 -14.37 -38.37 1.34
N SER A 738 -14.64 -37.66 0.23
CA SER A 738 -14.34 -36.24 0.07
C SER A 738 -15.01 -35.36 1.13
N GLU A 739 -14.27 -34.37 1.63
CA GLU A 739 -14.78 -33.42 2.62
C GLU A 739 -15.82 -32.48 1.98
N VAL A 740 -16.93 -32.25 2.68
CA VAL A 740 -17.99 -31.32 2.22
C VAL A 740 -18.15 -30.20 3.24
N GLN A 741 -18.02 -28.96 2.78
CA GLN A 741 -18.21 -27.74 3.57
C GLN A 741 -19.39 -26.95 3.01
N GLY A 742 -20.49 -26.91 3.77
CA GLY A 742 -21.73 -26.28 3.32
C GLY A 742 -22.30 -27.00 2.08
N GLU A 743 -22.35 -26.30 0.95
CA GLU A 743 -22.80 -26.82 -0.35
C GLU A 743 -21.63 -27.15 -1.31
N VAL A 744 -20.39 -27.01 -0.86
CA VAL A 744 -19.18 -27.12 -1.71
C VAL A 744 -18.35 -28.33 -1.28
N THR A 745 -17.85 -29.11 -2.24
CA THR A 745 -17.06 -30.32 -2.00
C THR A 745 -15.57 -30.05 -2.23
N MET A 746 -14.71 -30.50 -1.32
CA MET A 746 -13.27 -30.36 -1.44
C MET A 746 -12.71 -31.37 -2.46
N LEU A 747 -11.87 -30.91 -3.37
CA LEU A 747 -11.15 -31.79 -4.29
C LEU A 747 -10.14 -32.67 -3.53
N ASN A 748 -10.07 -33.95 -3.89
CA ASN A 748 -9.16 -34.89 -3.24
C ASN A 748 -7.70 -34.58 -3.61
N THR A 749 -6.84 -34.57 -2.59
CA THR A 749 -5.40 -34.29 -2.71
C THR A 749 -4.55 -35.51 -2.36
N LEU A 750 -3.24 -35.47 -2.64
CA LEU A 750 -2.34 -36.54 -2.16
C LEU A 750 -2.36 -36.72 -0.63
N LYS A 751 -2.58 -35.63 0.12
CA LYS A 751 -2.75 -35.65 1.57
C LYS A 751 -4.03 -36.36 2.00
N HIS A 752 -5.13 -36.20 1.25
CA HIS A 752 -6.40 -36.90 1.48
C HIS A 752 -6.21 -38.41 1.52
N TYR A 753 -5.49 -38.95 0.53
CA TYR A 753 -5.17 -40.37 0.43
C TYR A 753 -3.98 -40.81 1.31
N GLN A 754 -3.35 -39.88 2.03
CA GLN A 754 -2.18 -40.10 2.90
C GLN A 754 -0.98 -40.69 2.15
N VAL A 755 -0.72 -40.20 0.93
CA VAL A 755 0.40 -40.65 0.10
C VAL A 755 1.73 -40.19 0.72
N PRO A 756 2.66 -41.10 1.07
CA PRO A 756 3.96 -40.75 1.65
C PRO A 756 5.00 -40.38 0.59
N ASP A 757 6.11 -39.81 1.03
CA ASP A 757 7.29 -39.60 0.17
C ASP A 757 7.86 -40.94 -0.32
N GLY A 758 8.25 -41.02 -1.59
CA GLY A 758 8.71 -42.25 -2.25
C GLY A 758 7.60 -43.22 -2.71
N ALA A 759 6.32 -42.82 -2.62
CA ALA A 759 5.18 -43.66 -2.99
C ALA A 759 5.20 -44.10 -4.46
N SER A 760 4.80 -45.36 -4.70
CA SER A 760 4.61 -45.91 -6.05
C SER A 760 3.24 -45.51 -6.60
N ILE A 761 3.23 -44.81 -7.75
CA ILE A 761 2.01 -44.44 -8.49
C ILE A 761 2.01 -45.17 -9.83
N LYS A 762 0.92 -45.84 -10.18
CA LYS A 762 0.76 -46.51 -11.47
C LYS A 762 -0.13 -45.68 -12.39
N VAL A 763 0.31 -45.46 -13.63
CA VAL A 763 -0.40 -44.73 -14.67
C VAL A 763 -1.05 -45.73 -15.62
N MET A 764 -2.37 -45.64 -15.75
CA MET A 764 -3.21 -46.53 -16.56
C MET A 764 -3.89 -45.73 -17.68
N THR A 765 -4.05 -46.33 -18.85
CA THR A 765 -4.75 -45.70 -19.97
C THR A 765 -6.14 -46.31 -20.14
N LYS A 766 -7.16 -45.46 -20.28
CA LYS A 766 -8.57 -45.88 -20.46
C LYS A 766 -8.82 -46.64 -21.78
N LYS A 767 -7.88 -46.58 -22.73
CA LYS A 767 -7.96 -47.30 -24.02
C LYS A 767 -7.46 -48.75 -23.92
N LEU A 768 -6.42 -49.01 -23.12
CA LEU A 768 -5.82 -50.34 -22.98
C LEU A 768 -6.37 -51.12 -21.78
N HIS A 769 -6.92 -50.41 -20.78
CA HIS A 769 -7.46 -51.00 -19.56
C HIS A 769 -8.87 -50.47 -19.28
N ALA A 770 -9.67 -51.25 -18.55
CA ALA A 770 -10.98 -50.80 -18.08
C ALA A 770 -10.83 -49.54 -17.22
N PRO A 771 -11.71 -48.52 -17.38
CA PRO A 771 -11.66 -47.32 -16.56
C PRO A 771 -11.71 -47.68 -15.09
N LEU A 772 -10.82 -47.09 -14.30
CA LEU A 772 -10.75 -47.35 -12.86
C LEU A 772 -11.94 -46.73 -12.10
N SER A 773 -12.53 -45.70 -12.70
CA SER A 773 -13.69 -44.98 -12.19
C SER A 773 -14.67 -44.64 -13.33
N PRO A 774 -16.00 -44.63 -13.07
CA PRO A 774 -16.97 -44.02 -13.99
C PRO A 774 -16.92 -42.48 -13.97
N GLN A 775 -16.10 -41.87 -13.10
CA GLN A 775 -15.94 -40.41 -13.01
C GLN A 775 -15.34 -39.81 -14.30
N THR A 776 -16.07 -38.86 -14.89
CA THR A 776 -15.56 -37.92 -15.89
C THR A 776 -14.77 -36.81 -15.21
N SER A 777 -13.90 -36.10 -15.92
CA SER A 777 -13.14 -34.98 -15.34
C SER A 777 -14.09 -33.99 -14.67
N VAL A 778 -13.83 -33.68 -13.40
CA VAL A 778 -14.65 -32.79 -12.58
C VAL A 778 -14.55 -31.35 -13.09
N LYS A 779 -13.42 -31.00 -13.72
CA LYS A 779 -13.17 -29.71 -14.36
C LYS A 779 -14.09 -29.39 -15.55
N ASP A 780 -14.69 -30.41 -16.18
CA ASP A 780 -15.64 -30.25 -17.29
C ASP A 780 -17.06 -29.86 -16.82
N ASP A 781 -17.34 -29.86 -15.50
CA ASP A 781 -18.63 -29.38 -14.96
C ASP A 781 -18.76 -27.86 -15.16
N GLN A 782 -19.85 -27.42 -15.78
CA GLN A 782 -20.13 -25.99 -16.00
C GLN A 782 -20.15 -25.18 -14.70
N ASN A 783 -20.49 -25.82 -13.58
CA ASN A 783 -20.57 -25.19 -12.26
C ASN A 783 -19.38 -25.55 -11.36
N PHE A 784 -18.25 -25.98 -11.94
CA PHE A 784 -17.05 -26.42 -11.22
C PHE A 784 -16.63 -25.45 -10.10
N SER A 785 -16.53 -24.16 -10.42
CA SER A 785 -16.08 -23.13 -9.48
C SER A 785 -17.05 -22.80 -8.34
N THR A 786 -18.29 -23.29 -8.42
CA THR A 786 -19.32 -23.09 -7.39
C THR A 786 -19.58 -24.34 -6.56
N LYS A 787 -19.34 -25.53 -7.13
CA LYS A 787 -19.56 -26.82 -6.48
C LYS A 787 -18.32 -27.37 -5.78
N TYR A 788 -17.14 -26.98 -6.23
CA TYR A 788 -15.88 -27.51 -5.72
C TYR A 788 -14.97 -26.41 -5.20
N PHE A 789 -14.16 -26.75 -4.19
CA PHE A 789 -13.09 -25.89 -3.69
C PHE A 789 -11.82 -26.73 -3.47
N HIS A 790 -10.67 -26.06 -3.39
CA HIS A 790 -9.39 -26.71 -3.14
C HIS A 790 -8.65 -26.09 -1.96
N LEU A 791 -7.95 -24.97 -2.16
CA LEU A 791 -7.14 -24.27 -1.15
C LEU A 791 -7.75 -22.95 -0.69
N ILE A 792 -8.83 -22.49 -1.31
CA ILE A 792 -9.51 -21.26 -0.92
C ILE A 792 -10.93 -21.59 -0.49
N ASP A 793 -11.27 -21.25 0.75
CA ASP A 793 -12.62 -21.38 1.31
C ASP A 793 -13.54 -20.31 0.68
N PRO A 794 -14.65 -20.71 0.02
CA PRO A 794 -15.57 -19.80 -0.65
C PRO A 794 -16.33 -18.84 0.28
N ASP A 795 -16.39 -19.09 1.60
CA ASP A 795 -17.17 -18.27 2.55
C ASP A 795 -16.40 -17.07 3.15
N ILE A 796 -15.12 -16.89 2.80
CA ILE A 796 -14.28 -15.81 3.36
C ILE A 796 -14.78 -14.40 2.99
N ASP A 797 -15.43 -14.22 1.83
CA ASP A 797 -15.95 -12.91 1.40
C ASP A 797 -17.35 -12.58 1.96
N LYS A 798 -18.08 -13.56 2.51
CA LYS A 798 -19.47 -13.37 2.99
C LYS A 798 -19.59 -13.24 4.50
N ASP A 799 -18.61 -13.71 5.28
CA ASP A 799 -18.78 -13.89 6.72
C ASP A 799 -17.81 -13.06 7.58
N GLU A 800 -17.60 -11.79 7.23
CA GLU A 800 -16.89 -10.82 8.09
C GLU A 800 -17.59 -10.54 9.44
N SER A 801 -18.81 -11.06 9.65
CA SER A 801 -19.68 -10.67 10.77
C SER A 801 -19.78 -11.65 11.94
N ASN A 802 -19.59 -12.98 11.77
CA ASN A 802 -20.09 -13.93 12.79
C ASN A 802 -19.08 -14.84 13.52
N HIS A 803 -17.81 -14.98 13.10
CA HIS A 803 -16.87 -15.88 13.81
C HIS A 803 -15.48 -15.25 14.11
N PRO A 804 -15.26 -14.69 15.32
CA PRO A 804 -13.97 -14.10 15.70
C PRO A 804 -12.85 -15.12 15.94
N GLU A 805 -13.15 -16.43 16.08
CA GLU A 805 -12.12 -17.46 16.30
C GLU A 805 -11.30 -17.80 15.05
N ARG A 806 -11.79 -17.50 13.83
CA ARG A 806 -11.06 -17.67 12.56
C ARG A 806 -10.28 -16.42 12.11
N LYS A 807 -10.29 -15.33 12.89
CA LYS A 807 -9.50 -14.12 12.60
C LYS A 807 -8.01 -14.33 12.92
N LYS A 808 -7.33 -15.21 12.18
CA LYS A 808 -5.86 -15.10 12.04
C LYS A 808 -5.58 -13.73 11.42
N LEU A 809 -4.57 -13.02 11.90
CA LEU A 809 -4.16 -11.73 11.37
C LEU A 809 -3.51 -11.94 9.99
N LYS A 810 -4.31 -12.10 8.93
CA LYS A 810 -3.81 -12.47 7.61
C LYS A 810 -3.31 -11.20 6.88
N LEU A 811 -1.99 -11.07 6.72
CA LEU A 811 -1.34 -9.93 6.05
C LEU A 811 -0.84 -10.36 4.66
N LYS A 812 -1.48 -9.86 3.60
CA LYS A 812 -1.10 -10.13 2.20
C LYS A 812 0.36 -9.72 1.92
N GLU A 813 0.85 -8.69 2.59
CA GLU A 813 2.17 -8.08 2.38
C GLU A 813 3.34 -9.00 2.77
N ILE A 814 3.14 -9.97 3.67
CA ILE A 814 4.17 -10.96 4.05
C ILE A 814 4.56 -11.80 2.83
N TYR A 815 3.59 -12.10 1.96
CA TYR A 815 3.73 -12.96 0.81
C TYR A 815 4.27 -12.23 -0.43
N LEU A 816 4.46 -10.90 -0.39
CA LEU A 816 5.12 -10.16 -1.48
C LEU A 816 6.58 -10.61 -1.69
N THR A 817 7.20 -11.18 -0.66
CA THR A 817 8.52 -11.83 -0.78
C THR A 817 8.52 -12.98 -1.78
N LYS A 818 7.39 -13.68 -1.98
CA LYS A 818 7.23 -14.75 -2.98
C LYS A 818 7.18 -14.22 -4.41
N LEU A 819 6.64 -13.02 -4.62
CA LEU A 819 6.75 -12.34 -5.92
C LEU A 819 8.22 -12.04 -6.25
N LEU A 820 8.98 -11.59 -5.25
CA LEU A 820 10.41 -11.31 -5.42
C LEU A 820 11.23 -12.60 -5.67
N SER A 821 10.96 -13.66 -4.91
CA SER A 821 11.60 -14.99 -5.12
C SER A 821 11.30 -15.51 -6.53
N THR A 822 10.05 -15.44 -6.98
CA THR A 822 9.67 -15.82 -8.35
C THR A 822 10.40 -14.96 -9.38
N LYS A 823 10.43 -13.62 -9.20
CA LYS A 823 11.16 -12.70 -10.09
C LYS A 823 12.64 -13.08 -10.19
N VAL A 824 13.29 -13.33 -9.06
CA VAL A 824 14.72 -13.72 -9.01
C VAL A 824 14.94 -15.03 -9.75
N ALA A 825 14.10 -16.05 -9.51
CA ALA A 825 14.22 -17.36 -10.14
C ALA A 825 14.17 -17.30 -11.68
N VAL A 826 13.27 -16.49 -12.25
CA VAL A 826 13.10 -16.39 -13.70
C VAL A 826 13.88 -15.24 -14.36
N HIS A 827 14.61 -14.44 -13.58
CA HIS A 827 15.19 -13.18 -14.06
C HIS A 827 16.17 -13.37 -15.21
N SER A 828 17.03 -14.39 -15.15
CA SER A 828 18.02 -14.68 -16.18
C SER A 828 17.36 -14.98 -17.55
N PHE A 829 16.24 -15.69 -17.56
CA PHE A 829 15.47 -15.96 -18.77
C PHE A 829 14.84 -14.67 -19.34
N VAL A 830 14.36 -13.77 -18.47
CA VAL A 830 13.85 -12.46 -18.88
C VAL A 830 14.96 -11.62 -19.51
N GLU A 831 16.13 -11.53 -18.88
CA GLU A 831 17.27 -10.79 -19.44
C GLU A 831 17.72 -11.35 -20.79
N ASN A 832 17.85 -12.67 -20.89
CA ASN A 832 18.24 -13.34 -22.13
C ASN A 832 17.23 -13.08 -23.25
N LEU A 833 15.93 -13.13 -22.95
CA LEU A 833 14.88 -12.79 -23.91
C LEU A 833 15.00 -11.33 -24.35
N PHE A 834 15.08 -10.38 -23.41
CA PHE A 834 15.14 -8.96 -23.71
C PHE A 834 16.37 -8.61 -24.55
N ARG A 835 17.55 -9.10 -24.17
CA ARG A 835 18.80 -8.92 -24.91
C ARG A 835 18.81 -9.63 -26.26
N SER A 836 18.04 -10.71 -26.43
CA SER A 836 17.86 -11.34 -27.75
C SER A 836 17.01 -10.49 -28.69
N ILE A 837 16.03 -9.74 -28.15
CA ILE A 837 15.12 -8.90 -28.93
C ILE A 837 15.82 -7.63 -29.44
N TRP A 838 16.53 -6.90 -28.56
CA TRP A 838 17.34 -5.74 -28.95
C TRP A 838 18.81 -6.09 -29.18
N GLY A 839 19.09 -7.37 -29.46
CA GLY A 839 20.39 -7.86 -29.86
C GLY A 839 20.65 -7.66 -31.35
N MET A 840 21.91 -7.62 -31.74
CA MET A 840 22.34 -7.56 -33.14
C MET A 840 23.24 -8.77 -33.44
N PRO A 841 22.69 -9.92 -33.88
CA PRO A 841 23.49 -11.05 -34.32
C PRO A 841 24.49 -10.61 -35.39
N ASN A 842 25.76 -10.97 -35.23
CA ASN A 842 26.84 -10.57 -36.14
C ASN A 842 26.97 -9.04 -36.34
N ASN A 843 26.60 -8.24 -35.33
CA ASN A 843 26.57 -6.78 -35.37
C ASN A 843 25.67 -6.19 -36.47
N LYS A 844 24.63 -6.93 -36.89
CA LYS A 844 23.62 -6.46 -37.85
C LYS A 844 22.23 -6.57 -37.26
N ALA A 845 21.43 -5.53 -37.45
CA ALA A 845 20.00 -5.58 -37.18
C ALA A 845 19.27 -6.32 -38.32
N PRO A 846 18.10 -6.93 -38.04
CA PRO A 846 17.26 -7.51 -39.10
C PRO A 846 16.96 -6.46 -40.19
N SER A 847 17.03 -6.87 -41.46
CA SER A 847 16.90 -5.96 -42.61
C SER A 847 15.61 -5.13 -42.56
N ALA A 848 14.50 -5.73 -42.14
CA ALA A 848 13.21 -5.04 -42.00
C ALA A 848 13.20 -3.99 -40.89
N VAL A 849 13.87 -4.23 -39.75
CA VAL A 849 14.00 -3.23 -38.68
C VAL A 849 14.82 -2.05 -39.16
N LYS A 850 15.99 -2.32 -39.76
CA LYS A 850 16.85 -1.25 -40.28
C LYS A 850 16.13 -0.43 -41.34
N TYR A 851 15.52 -1.08 -42.32
CA TYR A 851 14.77 -0.42 -43.39
C TYR A 851 13.63 0.45 -42.85
N PHE A 852 12.80 -0.10 -41.96
CA PHE A 852 11.66 0.63 -41.43
C PHE A 852 12.06 1.78 -40.49
N PHE A 853 13.14 1.63 -39.72
CA PHE A 853 13.65 2.71 -38.87
C PHE A 853 14.28 3.84 -39.68
N ASP A 854 14.97 3.52 -40.79
CA ASP A 854 15.46 4.53 -41.74
C ASP A 854 14.28 5.26 -42.41
N PHE A 855 13.19 4.55 -42.75
CA PHE A 855 11.95 5.17 -43.22
C PHE A 855 11.38 6.18 -42.21
N LEU A 856 11.27 5.81 -40.93
CA LEU A 856 10.79 6.72 -39.88
C LEU A 856 11.70 7.93 -39.69
N ASP A 857 13.02 7.73 -39.76
CA ASP A 857 14.01 8.81 -39.68
C ASP A 857 13.86 9.78 -40.87
N ALA A 858 13.67 9.26 -42.09
CA ALA A 858 13.43 10.07 -43.28
C ALA A 858 12.09 10.84 -43.23
N GLN A 859 11.02 10.23 -42.70
CA GLN A 859 9.74 10.92 -42.51
C GLN A 859 9.84 12.03 -41.45
N ALA A 860 10.61 11.81 -40.38
CA ALA A 860 10.87 12.83 -39.37
C ALA A 860 11.65 14.02 -39.96
N GLU A 861 12.66 13.76 -40.80
CA GLU A 861 13.43 14.79 -41.50
C GLU A 861 12.55 15.58 -42.48
N LYS A 862 11.73 14.89 -43.29
CA LYS A 862 10.78 15.51 -44.23
C LYS A 862 9.80 16.44 -43.53
N LYS A 863 9.34 16.06 -42.33
CA LYS A 863 8.45 16.86 -41.48
C LYS A 863 9.16 17.91 -40.63
N LYS A 864 10.48 18.03 -40.76
CA LYS A 864 11.33 18.95 -39.97
C LYS A 864 11.16 18.77 -38.46
N VAL A 865 11.00 17.52 -38.01
CA VAL A 865 10.91 17.19 -36.59
C VAL A 865 12.30 17.34 -35.97
N THR A 866 12.44 18.27 -35.04
CA THR A 866 13.71 18.56 -34.35
C THR A 866 13.89 17.81 -33.03
N ASP A 867 12.80 17.28 -32.46
CA ASP A 867 12.79 16.56 -31.19
C ASP A 867 13.10 15.06 -31.39
N PRO A 868 14.28 14.55 -30.93
CA PRO A 868 14.64 13.14 -31.08
C PRO A 868 13.72 12.19 -30.31
N ASP A 869 13.00 12.68 -29.29
CA ASP A 869 12.03 11.88 -28.54
C ASP A 869 10.88 11.40 -29.42
N VAL A 870 10.47 12.21 -30.41
CA VAL A 870 9.36 11.87 -31.31
C VAL A 870 9.70 10.62 -32.11
N VAL A 871 10.92 10.57 -32.66
CA VAL A 871 11.41 9.44 -33.45
C VAL A 871 11.57 8.19 -32.58
N HIS A 872 12.08 8.35 -31.35
CA HIS A 872 12.15 7.25 -30.38
C HIS A 872 10.76 6.67 -30.08
N ILE A 873 9.77 7.54 -29.90
CA ILE A 873 8.38 7.13 -29.66
C ILE A 873 7.79 6.43 -30.89
N TRP A 874 8.04 6.92 -32.10
CA TRP A 874 7.59 6.24 -33.33
C TRP A 874 8.19 4.86 -33.49
N LYS A 875 9.50 4.71 -33.27
CA LYS A 875 10.20 3.41 -33.28
C LYS A 875 9.60 2.46 -32.24
N THR A 876 9.31 2.97 -31.04
CA THR A 876 8.70 2.20 -29.94
C THR A 876 7.24 1.78 -30.22
N ASN A 877 6.44 2.70 -30.77
CA ASN A 877 5.03 2.45 -31.07
C ASN A 877 4.84 1.55 -32.29
N SER A 878 5.82 1.49 -33.20
CA SER A 878 5.74 0.70 -34.43
C SER A 878 6.22 -0.74 -34.28
N LEU A 879 7.33 -0.97 -33.55
CA LEU A 879 7.94 -2.30 -33.43
C LEU A 879 7.66 -2.98 -32.08
N PRO A 880 8.24 -2.55 -30.94
CA PRO A 880 8.08 -3.28 -29.69
C PRO A 880 6.64 -3.31 -29.18
N LEU A 881 5.89 -2.21 -29.28
CA LEU A 881 4.50 -2.16 -28.84
C LEU A 881 3.57 -3.06 -29.67
N ARG A 882 3.77 -3.13 -30.99
CA ARG A 882 2.85 -3.79 -31.92
C ARG A 882 3.20 -5.24 -32.20
N PHE A 883 4.49 -5.55 -32.30
CA PHE A 883 4.97 -6.88 -32.61
C PHE A 883 5.44 -7.60 -31.34
N TRP A 884 6.49 -7.10 -30.69
CA TRP A 884 7.11 -7.84 -29.58
C TRP A 884 6.17 -8.04 -28.40
N ILE A 885 5.39 -7.04 -27.99
CA ILE A 885 4.39 -7.23 -26.92
C ILE A 885 3.34 -8.28 -27.27
N ASN A 886 2.93 -8.34 -28.53
CA ASN A 886 1.97 -9.34 -28.97
C ASN A 886 2.56 -10.76 -28.86
N ILE A 887 3.83 -10.93 -29.25
CA ILE A 887 4.56 -12.21 -29.12
C ILE A 887 4.81 -12.58 -27.66
N LEU A 888 5.25 -11.63 -26.82
CA LEU A 888 5.53 -11.85 -25.39
C LEU A 888 4.28 -12.27 -24.62
N LYS A 889 3.15 -11.62 -24.91
CA LYS A 889 1.87 -11.94 -24.26
C LYS A 889 1.23 -13.20 -24.81
N ASN A 890 1.49 -13.56 -26.07
CA ASN A 890 0.84 -14.69 -26.75
C ASN A 890 1.88 -15.68 -27.30
N PRO A 891 2.63 -16.38 -26.44
CA PRO A 891 3.63 -17.36 -26.89
C PRO A 891 3.00 -18.54 -27.66
N ASN A 892 1.71 -18.82 -27.43
CA ASN A 892 0.91 -19.78 -28.20
C ASN A 892 0.71 -19.37 -29.67
N PHE A 893 1.11 -18.17 -30.08
CA PHE A 893 1.20 -17.77 -31.49
C PHE A 893 2.47 -18.28 -32.15
N VAL A 894 3.50 -18.64 -31.38
CA VAL A 894 4.82 -19.07 -31.86
C VAL A 894 5.03 -20.57 -31.68
N PHE A 895 4.53 -21.15 -30.58
CA PHE A 895 4.78 -22.55 -30.24
C PHE A 895 3.52 -23.41 -30.37
N SER A 896 3.68 -24.66 -30.83
CA SER A 896 2.63 -25.68 -30.80
C SER A 896 2.50 -26.23 -29.38
N ASP A 897 1.31 -26.76 -29.07
CA ASP A 897 1.02 -27.51 -27.84
C ASP A 897 1.26 -26.76 -26.52
N LEU A 898 1.39 -25.42 -26.59
CA LEU A 898 1.49 -24.55 -25.44
C LEU A 898 0.10 -24.06 -25.03
N GLU A 899 -0.43 -24.64 -23.96
CA GLU A 899 -1.66 -24.17 -23.34
C GLU A 899 -1.38 -22.93 -22.49
N LYS A 900 -2.00 -21.81 -22.87
CA LYS A 900 -1.82 -20.53 -22.19
C LYS A 900 -2.89 -20.40 -21.10
N THR A 901 -2.52 -20.67 -19.86
CA THR A 901 -3.41 -20.46 -18.71
C THR A 901 -3.61 -18.96 -18.41
N PRO A 902 -4.76 -18.56 -17.84
CA PRO A 902 -4.99 -17.20 -17.35
C PRO A 902 -3.91 -16.71 -16.38
N HIS A 903 -3.43 -17.58 -15.48
CA HIS A 903 -2.34 -17.25 -14.55
C HIS A 903 -1.02 -16.95 -15.27
N LEU A 904 -0.66 -17.77 -16.27
CA LEU A 904 0.52 -17.54 -17.09
C LEU A 904 0.41 -16.24 -17.90
N ASP A 905 -0.77 -15.92 -18.46
CA ASP A 905 -1.03 -14.63 -19.13
C ASP A 905 -0.77 -13.44 -18.21
N ALA A 906 -1.18 -13.54 -16.94
CA ALA A 906 -0.97 -12.50 -15.94
C ALA A 906 0.51 -12.30 -15.64
N CYS A 907 1.30 -13.37 -15.55
CA CYS A 907 2.75 -13.30 -15.36
C CYS A 907 3.47 -12.71 -16.57
N LEU A 908 3.11 -13.17 -17.79
CA LEU A 908 3.65 -12.63 -19.03
C LEU A 908 3.27 -11.16 -19.22
N SER A 909 2.10 -10.74 -18.75
CA SER A 909 1.68 -9.34 -18.76
C SER A 909 2.56 -8.45 -17.86
N VAL A 910 3.03 -8.96 -16.71
CA VAL A 910 4.00 -8.25 -15.85
C VAL A 910 5.34 -8.07 -16.57
N ILE A 911 5.83 -9.13 -17.23
CA ILE A 911 7.09 -9.08 -17.99
C ILE A 911 6.96 -8.17 -19.21
N ALA A 912 5.86 -8.25 -19.95
CA ALA A 912 5.56 -7.39 -21.09
C ALA A 912 5.45 -5.91 -20.67
N GLN A 913 4.90 -5.63 -19.48
CA GLN A 913 4.87 -4.28 -18.93
C GLN A 913 6.29 -3.77 -18.62
N ALA A 914 7.14 -4.58 -18.00
CA ALA A 914 8.55 -4.24 -17.77
C ALA A 914 9.32 -4.04 -19.09
N PHE A 915 9.03 -4.85 -20.11
CA PHE A 915 9.57 -4.67 -21.46
C PHE A 915 9.19 -3.30 -22.01
N MET A 916 7.91 -2.90 -21.98
CA MET A 916 7.50 -1.57 -22.45
C MET A 916 8.08 -0.42 -21.63
N ASP A 917 8.16 -0.56 -20.30
CA ASP A 917 8.75 0.46 -19.43
C ASP A 917 10.24 0.71 -19.76
N SER A 918 10.93 -0.30 -20.33
CA SER A 918 12.31 -0.20 -20.82
C SER A 918 12.46 0.72 -22.04
N PHE A 919 11.39 0.94 -22.81
CA PHE A 919 11.38 1.89 -23.93
C PHE A 919 10.89 3.28 -23.52
N SER A 920 10.50 3.49 -22.26
CA SER A 920 9.99 4.78 -21.79
C SER A 920 11.09 5.84 -21.71
N LEU A 921 10.79 7.04 -22.20
CA LEU A 921 11.65 8.22 -22.08
C LEU A 921 11.53 8.91 -20.72
N THR A 922 10.45 8.66 -19.97
CA THR A 922 10.22 9.31 -18.66
C THR A 922 10.80 8.49 -17.52
N ASP A 923 11.55 9.15 -16.64
CA ASP A 923 12.04 8.52 -15.42
C ASP A 923 10.91 8.41 -14.40
N GLN A 924 10.56 7.17 -14.05
CA GLN A 924 9.48 6.90 -13.13
C GLN A 924 9.98 7.06 -11.68
N GLN A 925 9.47 8.06 -10.98
CA GLN A 925 9.61 8.14 -9.53
C GLN A 925 8.58 7.20 -8.89
N LEU A 926 9.02 5.98 -8.57
CA LEU A 926 8.17 4.97 -7.95
C LEU A 926 8.10 5.21 -6.43
N GLY A 927 6.90 5.54 -5.94
CA GLY A 927 6.60 5.70 -4.52
C GLY A 927 5.79 4.52 -3.98
N LYS A 928 5.34 4.62 -2.72
CA LYS A 928 4.55 3.58 -2.03
C LYS A 928 3.23 3.20 -2.75
N HIS A 929 2.69 4.09 -3.58
CA HIS A 929 1.44 3.85 -4.32
C HIS A 929 1.66 3.33 -5.75
N ALA A 930 2.90 3.04 -6.14
CA ALA A 930 3.15 2.41 -7.42
C ALA A 930 2.63 0.97 -7.44
N PRO A 931 2.11 0.50 -8.58
CA PRO A 931 1.61 -0.87 -8.68
C PRO A 931 2.77 -1.88 -8.56
N THR A 932 2.51 -3.02 -7.93
CA THR A 932 3.53 -4.01 -7.54
C THR A 932 4.32 -4.54 -8.73
N ASN A 933 3.69 -4.71 -9.90
CA ASN A 933 4.35 -5.11 -11.14
C ASN A 933 5.47 -4.14 -11.57
N LYS A 934 5.29 -2.82 -11.35
CA LYS A 934 6.32 -1.82 -11.61
C LYS A 934 7.42 -1.82 -10.56
N LEU A 935 7.07 -2.07 -9.30
CA LEU A 935 8.04 -2.17 -8.21
C LEU A 935 8.98 -3.38 -8.38
N LEU A 936 8.49 -4.50 -8.92
CA LEU A 936 9.27 -5.74 -9.11
C LEU A 936 10.49 -5.56 -10.03
N TYR A 937 10.36 -4.78 -11.10
CA TYR A 937 11.43 -4.54 -12.08
C TYR A 937 12.06 -3.15 -11.99
N ALA A 938 11.65 -2.32 -11.03
CA ALA A 938 12.06 -0.92 -10.88
C ALA A 938 13.57 -0.68 -10.96
N LYS A 939 14.37 -1.61 -10.41
CA LYS A 939 15.84 -1.51 -10.38
C LYS A 939 16.49 -1.89 -11.71
N ASP A 940 15.82 -2.69 -12.53
CA ASP A 940 16.38 -3.21 -13.79
C ASP A 940 16.08 -2.27 -14.97
N ILE A 941 14.91 -1.58 -14.95
CA ILE A 941 14.46 -0.68 -16.02
C ILE A 941 15.49 0.38 -16.42
N PRO A 942 16.21 1.08 -15.52
CA PRO A 942 17.22 2.07 -15.93
C PRO A 942 18.32 1.49 -16.81
N GLN A 943 18.76 0.26 -16.54
CA GLN A 943 19.75 -0.43 -17.36
C GLN A 943 19.16 -0.77 -18.73
N TYR A 944 17.97 -1.37 -18.78
CA TYR A 944 17.32 -1.71 -20.05
C TYR A 944 17.05 -0.48 -20.91
N LYS A 945 16.68 0.67 -20.31
CA LYS A 945 16.56 1.94 -21.03
C LYS A 945 17.86 2.38 -21.71
N GLN A 946 19.01 2.17 -21.06
CA GLN A 946 20.31 2.47 -21.66
C GLN A 946 20.62 1.51 -22.82
N GLU A 947 20.36 0.21 -22.64
CA GLU A 947 20.53 -0.80 -23.69
C GLU A 947 19.64 -0.49 -24.91
N VAL A 948 18.36 -0.13 -24.70
CA VAL A 948 17.42 0.27 -25.78
C VAL A 948 17.88 1.53 -26.50
N LYS A 949 18.34 2.56 -25.76
CA LYS A 949 18.88 3.79 -26.37
C LYS A 949 20.11 3.47 -27.22
N MET A 950 20.98 2.57 -26.74
CA MET A 950 22.14 2.11 -27.51
C MET A 950 21.72 1.33 -28.75
N TYR A 951 20.74 0.43 -28.63
CA TYR A 951 20.20 -0.34 -29.75
C TYR A 951 19.67 0.57 -30.87
N TYR A 952 18.81 1.55 -30.56
CA TYR A 952 18.31 2.49 -31.57
C TYR A 952 19.42 3.33 -32.20
N LYS A 953 20.47 3.67 -31.44
CA LYS A 953 21.64 4.35 -31.97
C LYS A 953 22.42 3.45 -32.93
N LEU A 954 22.71 2.20 -32.54
CA LEU A 954 23.44 1.24 -33.37
C LEU A 954 22.70 0.92 -34.68
N VAL A 955 21.36 0.77 -34.63
CA VAL A 955 20.55 0.60 -35.84
C VAL A 955 20.64 1.82 -36.75
N LYS A 956 20.63 3.03 -36.18
CA LYS A 956 20.78 4.27 -36.95
C LYS A 956 22.17 4.38 -37.60
N ASP A 957 23.21 4.04 -36.85
CA ASP A 957 24.62 4.12 -37.29
C ASP A 957 24.99 3.00 -38.30
N GLN A 958 24.18 1.94 -38.41
CA GLN A 958 24.36 0.88 -39.40
C GLN A 958 24.19 1.45 -40.84
N PRO A 959 24.95 0.95 -41.83
CA PRO A 959 24.72 1.31 -43.24
C PRO A 959 23.27 1.08 -43.67
N SER A 960 22.72 2.02 -44.44
CA SER A 960 21.36 1.90 -44.98
C SER A 960 21.26 0.71 -45.94
N VAL A 961 20.14 -0.01 -45.84
CA VAL A 961 19.83 -1.12 -46.75
C VAL A 961 19.42 -0.52 -48.08
N SER A 962 20.05 -0.96 -49.18
CA SER A 962 19.69 -0.45 -50.50
C SER A 962 18.27 -0.89 -50.88
N SER A 963 17.51 -0.05 -51.60
CA SER A 963 16.15 -0.40 -52.04
C SER A 963 16.11 -1.68 -52.86
N GLN A 964 17.16 -1.96 -53.65
CA GLN A 964 17.27 -3.18 -54.43
C GLN A 964 17.51 -4.42 -53.54
N GLU A 965 18.41 -4.32 -52.56
CA GLU A 965 18.68 -5.41 -51.61
C GLU A 965 17.44 -5.76 -50.79
N PHE A 966 16.74 -4.75 -50.28
CA PHE A 966 15.51 -4.99 -49.52
C PHE A 966 14.39 -5.57 -50.39
N LYS A 967 14.26 -5.11 -51.64
CA LYS A 967 13.30 -5.68 -52.59
C LYS A 967 13.59 -7.15 -52.88
N THR A 968 14.86 -7.54 -53.04
CA THR A 968 15.25 -8.95 -53.19
C THR A 968 14.85 -9.76 -51.97
N PHE A 969 15.13 -9.26 -50.75
CA PHE A 969 14.70 -9.91 -49.50
C PHE A 969 13.18 -10.15 -49.46
N LEU A 970 12.37 -9.14 -49.83
CA LEU A 970 10.91 -9.27 -49.88
C LEU A 970 10.44 -10.25 -50.95
N GLN A 971 11.10 -10.30 -52.11
CA GLN A 971 10.78 -11.27 -53.17
C GLN A 971 11.09 -12.70 -52.72
N ASP A 972 12.20 -12.91 -52.03
CA ASP A 972 12.57 -14.22 -51.49
C ASP A 972 11.55 -14.70 -50.44
N GLU A 973 11.12 -13.81 -49.52
CA GLU A 973 10.07 -14.13 -48.54
C GLU A 973 8.70 -14.36 -49.19
N SER A 974 8.35 -13.61 -50.25
CA SER A 974 7.11 -13.84 -51.01
C SER A 974 7.12 -15.23 -51.66
N LYS A 975 8.24 -15.58 -52.31
CA LYS A 975 8.40 -16.86 -53.01
C LYS A 975 8.40 -18.06 -52.06
N LYS A 976 8.97 -17.89 -50.86
CA LYS A 976 9.00 -18.92 -49.82
C LYS A 976 7.60 -19.30 -49.32
N HIS A 977 6.64 -18.39 -49.42
CA HIS A 977 5.32 -18.53 -48.81
C HIS A 977 4.14 -18.41 -49.79
N GLU A 978 4.39 -18.31 -51.10
CA GLU A 978 3.40 -18.15 -52.18
C GLU A 978 2.26 -19.21 -52.17
N SER A 979 2.56 -20.43 -51.71
CA SER A 979 1.61 -21.54 -51.68
C SER A 979 0.90 -21.76 -50.35
N GLU A 980 1.20 -20.97 -49.31
CA GLU A 980 0.69 -21.18 -47.95
C GLU A 980 -0.75 -20.67 -47.77
N PHE A 981 -1.12 -19.58 -48.45
CA PHE A 981 -2.40 -18.91 -48.26
C PHE A 981 -3.34 -18.99 -49.47
N ASN A 982 -4.64 -18.93 -49.19
CA ASN A 982 -5.70 -18.88 -50.18
C ASN A 982 -6.07 -17.43 -50.55
N GLU A 983 -5.37 -16.88 -51.54
CA GLU A 983 -5.64 -15.53 -52.07
C GLU A 983 -7.09 -15.36 -52.56
N SER A 984 -7.67 -16.40 -53.17
CA SER A 984 -9.06 -16.34 -53.67
C SER A 984 -10.08 -16.18 -52.56
N ALA A 985 -9.88 -16.84 -51.41
CA ALA A 985 -10.74 -16.67 -50.24
C ALA A 985 -10.63 -15.24 -49.68
N ALA A 986 -9.41 -14.70 -49.57
CA ALA A 986 -9.18 -13.34 -49.10
C ALA A 986 -9.84 -12.29 -50.00
N LEU A 987 -9.72 -12.44 -51.32
CA LEU A 987 -10.31 -11.55 -52.32
C LEU A 987 -11.85 -11.57 -52.27
N ARG A 988 -12.47 -12.74 -52.08
CA ARG A 988 -13.93 -12.84 -51.93
C ARG A 988 -14.45 -12.14 -50.67
N GLU A 989 -13.70 -12.20 -49.58
CA GLU A 989 -14.05 -11.50 -48.34
C GLU A 989 -13.80 -9.99 -48.45
N LEU A 990 -12.73 -9.55 -49.14
CA LEU A 990 -12.48 -8.14 -49.45
C LEU A 990 -13.58 -7.54 -50.34
N TYR A 991 -14.05 -8.31 -51.33
CA TYR A 991 -15.12 -7.86 -52.22
C TYR A 991 -16.38 -7.47 -51.45
N LYS A 992 -16.72 -8.15 -50.34
CA LYS A 992 -17.88 -7.78 -49.51
C LYS A 992 -17.80 -6.34 -48.98
N TYR A 993 -16.59 -5.85 -48.69
CA TYR A 993 -16.38 -4.45 -48.30
C TYR A 993 -16.46 -3.50 -49.50
N MET A 994 -15.93 -3.91 -50.66
CA MET A 994 -16.06 -3.14 -51.90
C MET A 994 -17.53 -2.98 -52.32
N ASP A 995 -18.33 -4.04 -52.24
CA ASP A 995 -19.77 -4.02 -52.57
C ASP A 995 -20.54 -3.14 -51.58
N ARG A 996 -20.23 -3.26 -50.28
CA ARG A 996 -20.91 -2.51 -49.21
C ARG A 996 -20.69 -1.00 -49.30
N TYR A 997 -19.48 -0.56 -49.66
CA TYR A 997 -19.09 0.87 -49.68
C TYR A 997 -18.80 1.36 -51.11
N PHE A 998 -19.44 0.74 -52.11
CA PHE A 998 -19.15 0.97 -53.52
C PHE A 998 -19.34 2.44 -53.93
N SER A 999 -20.38 3.10 -53.40
CA SER A 999 -20.68 4.51 -53.66
C SER A 999 -19.57 5.44 -53.17
N GLU A 1000 -19.09 5.22 -51.95
CA GLU A 1000 -18.10 6.04 -51.27
C GLU A 1000 -16.71 5.85 -51.89
N ILE A 1001 -16.38 4.62 -52.30
CA ILE A 1001 -15.16 4.32 -53.06
C ILE A 1001 -15.20 5.04 -54.41
N THR A 1002 -16.34 4.99 -55.11
CA THR A 1002 -16.51 5.68 -56.41
C THR A 1002 -16.38 7.19 -56.26
N GLU A 1003 -16.97 7.77 -55.20
CA GLU A 1003 -16.86 9.20 -54.90
C GLU A 1003 -15.39 9.60 -54.65
N LYS A 1004 -14.64 8.81 -53.86
CA LYS A 1004 -13.21 9.06 -53.63
C LYS A 1004 -12.37 8.96 -54.89
N LEU A 1005 -12.65 7.99 -55.75
CA LEU A 1005 -11.99 7.87 -57.06
C LEU A 1005 -12.28 9.08 -57.95
N ASN A 1006 -13.49 9.64 -57.90
CA ASN A 1006 -13.83 10.87 -58.61
C ASN A 1006 -13.10 12.08 -58.04
N GLN A 1007 -12.96 12.20 -56.72
CA GLN A 1007 -12.24 13.30 -56.06
C GLN A 1007 -10.73 13.31 -56.38
N ARG A 1008 -10.15 12.17 -56.77
CA ARG A 1008 -8.73 12.02 -57.13
C ARG A 1008 -8.46 11.98 -58.64
N ASP A 1009 -9.42 12.38 -59.47
CA ASP A 1009 -9.31 12.37 -60.94
C ASP A 1009 -8.88 11.00 -61.52
N ALA A 1010 -9.39 9.90 -60.94
CA ALA A 1010 -9.07 8.56 -61.41
C ALA A 1010 -9.51 8.34 -62.88
N SER A 1011 -8.69 7.60 -63.64
CA SER A 1011 -8.94 7.31 -65.05
C SER A 1011 -10.30 6.62 -65.29
N SER A 1012 -10.92 6.86 -66.45
CA SER A 1012 -12.18 6.18 -66.83
C SER A 1012 -12.02 4.66 -66.85
N LYS A 1013 -10.85 4.18 -67.29
CA LYS A 1013 -10.47 2.77 -67.31
C LYS A 1013 -10.58 2.11 -65.93
N LEU A 1014 -10.09 2.77 -64.88
CA LEU A 1014 -10.11 2.23 -63.51
C LEU A 1014 -11.54 2.09 -62.97
N LYS A 1015 -12.43 3.03 -63.34
CA LYS A 1015 -13.85 3.00 -62.98
C LYS A 1015 -14.60 1.90 -63.73
N GLU A 1016 -14.27 1.71 -65.01
CA GLU A 1016 -14.79 0.59 -65.82
C GLU A 1016 -14.34 -0.76 -65.25
N GLU A 1017 -13.07 -0.90 -64.84
CA GLU A 1017 -12.56 -2.13 -64.22
C GLU A 1017 -13.24 -2.43 -62.86
N MET A 1018 -13.48 -1.42 -62.04
CA MET A 1018 -14.24 -1.56 -60.78
C MET A 1018 -15.69 -2.01 -61.02
N ASN A 1019 -16.38 -1.43 -62.02
CA ASN A 1019 -17.72 -1.85 -62.41
C ASN A 1019 -17.73 -3.30 -62.94
N ARG A 1020 -16.73 -3.66 -63.77
CA ARG A 1020 -16.57 -5.02 -64.27
C ARG A 1020 -16.41 -6.05 -63.15
N VAL A 1021 -15.63 -5.73 -62.11
CA VAL A 1021 -15.53 -6.61 -60.93
C VAL A 1021 -16.90 -6.76 -60.26
N LYS A 1022 -17.66 -5.67 -60.10
CA LYS A 1022 -18.99 -5.74 -59.49
C LYS A 1022 -19.94 -6.65 -60.26
N GLU A 1023 -20.00 -6.51 -61.58
CA GLU A 1023 -20.83 -7.33 -62.47
C GLU A 1023 -20.49 -8.82 -62.36
N LEU A 1024 -19.20 -9.18 -62.44
CA LEU A 1024 -18.73 -10.56 -62.36
C LEU A 1024 -19.07 -11.26 -61.03
N PHE A 1025 -19.10 -10.51 -59.93
CA PHE A 1025 -19.47 -11.05 -58.61
C PHE A 1025 -20.99 -11.05 -58.36
N ASP A 1026 -21.74 -10.11 -58.93
CA ASP A 1026 -23.20 -10.03 -58.77
C ASP A 1026 -23.96 -11.06 -59.65
N ASP A 1027 -23.43 -11.43 -60.82
CA ASP A 1027 -24.01 -12.50 -61.65
C ASP A 1027 -24.08 -13.86 -60.92
N MET A 1028 -23.25 -14.04 -59.88
CA MET A 1028 -23.31 -15.19 -58.97
C MET A 1028 -24.49 -15.16 -57.98
N LYS A 1029 -24.94 -13.97 -57.53
CA LYS A 1029 -26.15 -13.86 -56.68
C LYS A 1029 -27.40 -14.28 -57.47
N LYS A 1030 -27.39 -14.15 -58.80
CA LYS A 1030 -28.50 -14.54 -59.69
C LYS A 1030 -28.47 -16.02 -60.06
N SER A 1031 -27.29 -16.64 -60.20
CA SER A 1031 -27.15 -18.06 -60.54
C SER A 1031 -27.30 -19.03 -59.36
N SER A 1032 -27.34 -18.55 -58.11
CA SER A 1032 -27.63 -19.41 -56.95
C SER A 1032 -29.13 -19.59 -56.64
N TRP A 1033 -30.02 -19.02 -57.46
CA TRP A 1033 -31.49 -19.12 -57.35
C TRP A 1033 -32.12 -19.99 -58.45
N THR A 1034 -31.31 -20.74 -59.19
CA THR A 1034 -31.70 -21.82 -60.12
C THR A 1034 -31.03 -23.10 -59.68
#